data_AF-A0A1W5D3G0-F1
#
_entry.id   AF-A0A1W5D3G0-F1
#
_cell.length_a   1.000
_cell.length_b   1.000
_cell.length_c   1.000
_cell.angle_alpha   90.00
_cell.angle_beta   90.00
_cell.angle_gamma   90.00
#
_symmetry.space_group_name_H-M   'P 1'
#
loop_
_entity.id
_entity.type
_entity.pdbx_description
1 polymer ?
#
loop_
_entity_poly.entity_id
_entity_poly.type
_entity_poly.pdbx_seq_one_letter_code
_entity_poly.pdbx_strand_id
1 'polypeptide(L)'
;MAATALSTILKRTTLDDHEEVLKACNTALKQSKGDLDALHVKAVALLKLDRYEDALRVLEEGGDKLKESGLLERAYALYKVGDLEAAKIFAKSVGGSRGARHVEAQATYRLEEFVQTAELYKQLSTSQAAFENEENDLRINSGATDAQLEWTKQGHLVQKKKPGREDLEAFETAYNAACGSIARGELGQGEVLLKRAKDLCSSLEELSEQEKNAELLPIGVQQLYVLCRLGKVNQAEKLASEIAIQDIPDLSTQQIAKNNKLTSSTQPSNPYLSHRFFHSSPTLLKSDKFFAFQTDIMRRNSLTLDLLESKFTGVANSTSKALSDEHLPATTARINGLSVLNAAAHAQNQLGKHGLKEILPLLEKRPTDLGLIMTIVQLYILTNNHGSAITVMESLLKRLDDSNEPNDQDVRFAPGLVAVVVSLYTVQGRKSHIRSELARAASYWRRKPKPQTRLLRAAGLALLESPNEEDLKTAAEIFDTLRKQDTNDGFAIAGYIASHATYSPSQVEPEVERLTPVSRLTADIDVAALEAAGIPQIVTAATTTASRKRGLDGKDKPAIKRVRKSKLPKDLDPSKPPDPERWLPLRDRSNYRPKGKKGKQKGAAMTQGGVSDKGSESLNTAASDGVIKPASSGVVSSSKTKNKKKAKK
;
A
#
# COMPACT_ATOMS: atom_id res chain seq x y z
N MET A 1 -9.67 14.32 66.98
CA MET A 1 -8.43 15.11 67.17
C MET A 1 -7.55 15.12 65.90
N ALA A 2 -7.45 14.03 65.13
CA ALA A 2 -6.68 14.02 63.87
C ALA A 2 -7.34 14.86 62.73
N ALA A 3 -8.65 14.72 62.51
CA ALA A 3 -9.39 15.49 61.49
C ALA A 3 -9.33 17.02 61.67
N THR A 4 -9.29 17.49 62.93
CA THR A 4 -9.14 18.91 63.28
C THR A 4 -7.72 19.44 62.98
N ALA A 5 -6.69 18.59 63.00
CA ALA A 5 -5.32 18.98 62.67
C ALA A 5 -5.13 19.10 61.16
N LEU A 6 -5.64 18.13 60.37
CA LEU A 6 -5.53 18.17 58.90
C LEU A 6 -6.30 19.36 58.30
N SER A 7 -7.53 19.60 58.75
CA SER A 7 -8.34 20.75 58.29
C SER A 7 -7.71 22.11 58.64
N THR A 8 -7.02 22.22 59.78
CA THR A 8 -6.33 23.46 60.16
C THR A 8 -5.05 23.68 59.34
N ILE A 9 -4.36 22.61 58.94
CA ILE A 9 -3.16 22.70 58.10
C ILE A 9 -3.54 22.97 56.63
N LEU A 10 -4.59 22.31 56.10
CA LEU A 10 -5.12 22.58 54.76
C LEU A 10 -5.61 24.02 54.58
N LYS A 11 -6.05 24.67 55.66
CA LYS A 11 -6.38 26.10 55.68
C LYS A 11 -5.16 27.03 55.65
N ARG A 12 -3.96 26.51 55.96
CA ARG A 12 -2.70 27.27 56.04
C ARG A 12 -1.79 27.04 54.83
N THR A 13 -1.90 25.89 54.17
CA THR A 13 -1.27 25.66 52.87
C THR A 13 -1.89 26.63 51.86
N THR A 14 -1.06 27.25 51.01
CA THR A 14 -1.59 27.91 49.82
C THR A 14 -2.34 26.85 49.01
N LEU A 15 -3.52 27.19 48.47
CA LEU A 15 -4.44 26.23 47.85
C LEU A 15 -3.79 25.38 46.74
N ASP A 16 -2.66 25.82 46.20
CA ASP A 16 -1.96 25.20 45.07
C ASP A 16 -0.66 24.44 45.43
N ASP A 17 -0.17 24.46 46.69
CA ASP A 17 1.05 23.71 47.06
C ASP A 17 0.72 22.27 47.48
N HIS A 18 0.65 21.38 46.49
CA HIS A 18 0.35 19.97 46.70
C HIS A 18 1.46 19.20 47.44
N GLU A 19 2.70 19.71 47.49
CA GLU A 19 3.79 19.09 48.25
C GLU A 19 3.62 19.35 49.76
N GLU A 20 3.17 20.55 50.13
CA GLU A 20 2.78 20.84 51.52
C GLU A 20 1.55 20.03 51.96
N VAL A 21 0.54 19.90 51.09
CA VAL A 21 -0.62 19.05 51.33
C VAL A 21 -0.17 17.60 51.59
N LEU A 22 0.74 17.08 50.76
CA LEU A 22 1.29 15.73 50.92
C LEU A 22 2.01 15.56 52.27
N LYS A 23 2.80 16.54 52.70
CA LYS A 23 3.47 16.54 54.02
C LYS A 23 2.47 16.57 55.18
N ALA A 24 1.40 17.36 55.05
CA ALA A 24 0.33 17.44 56.03
C ALA A 24 -0.39 16.09 56.18
N CYS A 25 -0.77 15.46 55.07
CA CYS A 25 -1.38 14.13 55.06
C CYS A 25 -0.45 13.08 55.69
N ASN A 26 0.83 13.06 55.34
CA ASN A 26 1.79 12.14 55.95
C ASN A 26 1.92 12.34 57.47
N THR A 27 1.75 13.57 57.96
CA THR A 27 1.78 13.87 59.40
C THR A 27 0.51 13.40 60.11
N ALA A 28 -0.66 13.62 59.51
CA ALA A 28 -1.93 13.11 60.01
C ALA A 28 -1.95 11.57 60.07
N LEU A 29 -1.43 10.91 59.02
CA LEU A 29 -1.38 9.44 58.91
C LEU A 29 -0.38 8.79 59.88
N LYS A 30 0.62 9.53 60.38
CA LYS A 30 1.48 9.07 61.50
C LYS A 30 0.69 8.92 62.79
N GLN A 31 -0.32 9.78 63.01
CA GLN A 31 -1.18 9.74 64.20
C GLN A 31 -2.35 8.77 64.02
N SER A 32 -2.89 8.65 62.81
CA SER A 32 -3.99 7.73 62.47
C SER A 32 -3.76 7.07 61.11
N LYS A 33 -3.18 5.87 61.11
CA LYS A 33 -2.78 5.17 59.86
C LYS A 33 -3.94 4.80 58.93
N GLY A 34 -5.15 4.63 59.47
CA GLY A 34 -6.36 4.21 58.73
C GLY A 34 -7.36 5.34 58.47
N ASP A 35 -6.94 6.60 58.59
CA ASP A 35 -7.80 7.75 58.29
C ASP A 35 -8.05 7.83 56.78
N LEU A 36 -9.26 7.44 56.35
CA LEU A 36 -9.63 7.35 54.93
C LEU A 36 -9.61 8.70 54.23
N ASP A 37 -10.01 9.78 54.90
CA ASP A 37 -10.00 11.13 54.32
C ASP A 37 -8.57 11.59 54.11
N ALA A 38 -7.68 11.37 55.09
CA ALA A 38 -6.27 11.71 54.96
C ALA A 38 -5.58 10.88 53.86
N LEU A 39 -5.95 9.61 53.68
CA LEU A 39 -5.46 8.76 52.58
C LEU A 39 -5.98 9.21 51.22
N HIS A 40 -7.26 9.60 51.11
CA HIS A 40 -7.84 10.10 49.87
C HIS A 40 -7.20 11.43 49.45
N VAL A 41 -7.09 12.39 50.37
CA VAL A 41 -6.40 13.67 50.10
C VAL A 41 -4.93 13.45 49.73
N LYS A 42 -4.26 12.48 50.36
CA LYS A 42 -2.90 12.07 49.98
C LYS A 42 -2.84 11.56 48.54
N ALA A 43 -3.78 10.70 48.14
CA ALA A 43 -3.84 10.20 46.77
C ALA A 43 -4.05 11.35 45.77
N VAL A 44 -4.98 12.27 46.04
CA VAL A 44 -5.23 13.45 45.19
C VAL A 44 -3.99 14.34 45.09
N ALA A 45 -3.31 14.61 46.21
CA ALA A 45 -2.07 15.39 46.20
C ALA A 45 -0.98 14.72 45.36
N LEU A 46 -0.83 13.40 45.45
CA LEU A 46 0.12 12.64 44.61
C LEU A 46 -0.24 12.70 43.13
N LEU A 47 -1.52 12.67 42.76
CA LEU A 47 -1.95 12.85 41.36
C LEU A 47 -1.56 14.24 40.83
N LYS A 48 -1.78 15.27 41.64
CA LYS A 48 -1.45 16.66 41.26
C LYS A 48 0.05 16.94 41.19
N LEU A 49 0.86 16.10 41.82
CA LEU A 49 2.32 16.10 41.74
C LEU A 49 2.86 15.15 40.66
N ASP A 50 1.99 14.62 39.80
CA ASP A 50 2.32 13.64 38.75
C ASP A 50 2.96 12.34 39.26
N ARG A 51 2.74 11.99 40.53
CA ARG A 51 3.23 10.75 41.18
C ARG A 51 2.18 9.66 41.12
N TYR A 52 1.81 9.26 39.90
CA TYR A 52 0.66 8.39 39.64
C TYR A 52 0.80 6.99 40.26
N GLU A 53 1.97 6.36 40.18
CA GLU A 53 2.23 5.06 40.80
C GLU A 53 2.12 5.11 42.33
N ASP A 54 2.53 6.23 42.94
CA ASP A 54 2.43 6.42 44.39
C ASP A 54 0.96 6.59 44.80
N ALA A 55 0.18 7.33 44.02
CA ALA A 55 -1.25 7.46 44.24
C ALA A 55 -1.95 6.08 44.16
N LEU A 56 -1.60 5.26 43.17
CA LEU A 56 -2.12 3.88 43.08
C LEU A 56 -1.74 3.03 44.28
N ARG A 57 -0.50 3.13 44.77
CA ARG A 57 -0.08 2.42 45.98
C ARG A 57 -0.89 2.83 47.21
N VAL A 58 -1.10 4.14 47.40
CA VAL A 58 -1.92 4.64 48.51
C VAL A 58 -3.36 4.13 48.44
N LEU A 59 -3.96 4.15 47.24
CA LEU A 59 -5.32 3.64 47.02
C LEU A 59 -5.40 2.12 47.26
N GLU A 60 -4.37 1.37 46.87
CA GLU A 60 -4.33 -0.08 47.04
C GLU A 60 -4.16 -0.48 48.51
N GLU A 61 -3.24 0.18 49.23
CA GLU A 61 -2.95 -0.07 50.65
C GLU A 61 -4.08 0.40 51.60
N GLY A 62 -4.88 1.38 51.18
CA GLY A 62 -6.00 1.89 51.98
C GLY A 62 -7.23 0.97 52.06
N GLY A 63 -7.21 -0.18 51.37
CA GLY A 63 -8.26 -1.20 51.39
C GLY A 63 -9.51 -0.84 50.57
N ASP A 64 -10.49 -1.75 50.56
CA ASP A 64 -11.62 -1.70 49.62
C ASP A 64 -12.47 -0.43 49.75
N LYS A 65 -12.67 0.08 50.98
CA LYS A 65 -13.42 1.32 51.21
C LYS A 65 -12.77 2.54 50.55
N LEU A 66 -11.44 2.64 50.59
CA LEU A 66 -10.73 3.74 49.93
C LEU A 66 -10.77 3.57 48.41
N LYS A 67 -10.65 2.32 47.92
CA LYS A 67 -10.75 2.03 46.50
C LYS A 67 -12.11 2.40 45.92
N GLU A 68 -13.19 2.13 46.66
CA GLU A 68 -14.57 2.46 46.27
C GLU A 68 -14.82 3.98 46.27
N SER A 69 -14.26 4.72 47.23
CA SER A 69 -14.41 6.18 47.30
C SER A 69 -13.48 6.93 46.34
N GLY A 70 -12.30 6.37 46.03
CA GLY A 70 -11.28 6.94 45.14
C GLY A 70 -11.26 6.34 43.73
N LEU A 71 -12.40 5.86 43.22
CA LEU A 71 -12.47 5.19 41.91
C LEU A 71 -12.05 6.10 40.74
N LEU A 72 -12.39 7.38 40.79
CA LEU A 72 -12.01 8.34 39.75
C LEU A 72 -10.49 8.58 39.75
N GLU A 73 -9.92 8.82 40.92
CA GLU A 73 -8.48 9.00 41.14
C GLU A 73 -7.72 7.75 40.68
N ARG A 74 -8.23 6.57 40.99
CA ARG A 74 -7.69 5.29 40.54
C ARG A 74 -7.72 5.17 39.02
N ALA A 75 -8.86 5.45 38.40
CA ALA A 75 -9.00 5.39 36.95
C ALA A 75 -8.05 6.37 36.24
N TYR A 76 -7.94 7.59 36.76
CA TYR A 76 -7.03 8.61 36.23
C TYR A 76 -5.55 8.19 36.36
N ALA A 77 -5.13 7.69 37.52
CA ALA A 77 -3.76 7.19 37.68
C ALA A 77 -3.44 6.01 36.75
N LEU A 78 -4.36 5.05 36.62
CA LEU A 78 -4.20 3.91 35.70
C LEU A 78 -4.04 4.39 34.26
N TYR A 79 -4.83 5.39 33.83
CA TYR A 79 -4.68 6.01 32.52
C TYR A 79 -3.27 6.61 32.33
N LYS A 80 -2.80 7.40 33.30
CA LYS A 80 -1.49 8.07 33.22
C LYS A 80 -0.29 7.12 33.25
N VAL A 81 -0.40 5.99 33.95
CA VAL A 81 0.62 4.91 33.94
C VAL A 81 0.53 4.04 32.67
N GLY A 82 -0.57 4.13 31.91
CA GLY A 82 -0.78 3.43 30.65
C GLY A 82 -1.45 2.06 30.79
N ASP A 83 -2.12 1.78 31.92
CA ASP A 83 -3.03 0.63 32.06
C ASP A 83 -4.44 1.02 31.60
N LEU A 84 -4.57 1.15 30.28
CA LEU A 84 -5.72 1.78 29.63
C LEU A 84 -7.01 0.98 29.78
N GLU A 85 -6.95 -0.35 29.72
CA GLU A 85 -8.15 -1.21 29.87
C GLU A 85 -8.70 -1.12 31.29
N ALA A 86 -7.82 -1.19 32.30
CA ALA A 86 -8.24 -1.01 33.68
C ALA A 86 -8.80 0.40 33.89
N ALA A 87 -8.14 1.44 33.35
CA ALA A 87 -8.63 2.81 33.42
C ALA A 87 -10.03 2.97 32.81
N LYS A 88 -10.28 2.40 31.63
CA LYS A 88 -11.59 2.38 30.97
C LYS A 88 -12.65 1.71 31.85
N ILE A 89 -12.36 0.53 32.38
CA ILE A 89 -13.28 -0.24 33.21
C ILE A 89 -13.65 0.54 34.49
N PHE A 90 -12.65 1.06 35.21
CA PHE A 90 -12.90 1.80 36.45
C PHE A 90 -13.59 3.14 36.21
N ALA A 91 -13.22 3.87 35.15
CA ALA A 91 -13.91 5.10 34.77
C ALA A 91 -15.40 4.84 34.51
N LYS A 92 -15.71 3.77 33.76
CA LYS A 92 -17.10 3.37 33.50
C LYS A 92 -17.86 2.97 34.78
N SER A 93 -17.20 2.32 35.74
CA SER A 93 -17.84 1.90 37.00
C SER A 93 -18.17 3.04 37.95
N VAL A 94 -17.52 4.21 37.84
CA VAL A 94 -17.85 5.40 38.66
C VAL A 94 -19.29 5.89 38.42
N GLY A 95 -19.90 5.56 37.27
CA GLY A 95 -21.33 5.80 37.06
C GLY A 95 -21.68 7.25 36.70
N GLY A 96 -21.24 7.71 35.53
CA GLY A 96 -21.80 8.92 34.90
C GLY A 96 -21.33 10.27 35.47
N SER A 97 -20.28 10.30 36.30
CA SER A 97 -19.63 11.58 36.64
C SER A 97 -18.95 12.17 35.40
N ARG A 98 -18.95 13.51 35.28
CA ARG A 98 -18.35 14.20 34.12
C ARG A 98 -16.84 13.92 34.01
N GLY A 99 -16.14 13.92 35.15
CA GLY A 99 -14.71 13.57 35.22
C GLY A 99 -14.43 12.12 34.79
N ALA A 100 -15.25 11.16 35.21
CA ALA A 100 -15.07 9.77 34.80
C ALA A 100 -15.31 9.59 33.29
N ARG A 101 -16.29 10.28 32.70
CA ARG A 101 -16.49 10.26 31.24
C ARG A 101 -15.28 10.81 30.48
N HIS A 102 -14.63 11.86 30.97
CA HIS A 102 -13.38 12.36 30.38
C HIS A 102 -12.27 11.30 30.43
N VAL A 103 -12.07 10.64 31.56
CA VAL A 103 -11.07 9.56 31.68
C VAL A 103 -11.42 8.37 30.77
N GLU A 104 -12.70 8.00 30.66
CA GLU A 104 -13.14 6.96 29.74
C GLU A 104 -12.86 7.35 28.27
N ALA A 105 -13.15 8.60 27.88
CA ALA A 105 -12.87 9.11 26.54
C ALA A 105 -11.36 9.10 26.23
N GLN A 106 -10.52 9.53 27.17
CA GLN A 106 -9.07 9.52 27.04
C GLN A 106 -8.50 8.10 26.94
N ALA A 107 -8.97 7.17 27.78
CA ALA A 107 -8.54 5.78 27.76
C ALA A 107 -8.96 5.08 26.46
N THR A 108 -10.22 5.23 26.05
CA THR A 108 -10.74 4.67 24.78
C THR A 108 -10.00 5.24 23.56
N TYR A 109 -9.65 6.53 23.57
CA TYR A 109 -8.84 7.14 22.50
C TYR A 109 -7.48 6.47 22.37
N ARG A 110 -6.78 6.22 23.48
CA ARG A 110 -5.48 5.53 23.49
C ARG A 110 -5.57 4.03 23.22
N LEU A 111 -6.74 3.42 23.45
CA LEU A 111 -7.05 2.05 23.03
C LEU A 111 -7.46 1.94 21.55
N GLU A 112 -7.53 3.05 20.83
CA GLU A 112 -7.96 3.12 19.43
C GLU A 112 -9.44 2.75 19.21
N GLU A 113 -10.26 2.88 20.26
CA GLU A 113 -11.72 2.67 20.22
C GLU A 113 -12.44 3.97 19.77
N PHE A 114 -12.01 4.55 18.66
CA PHE A 114 -12.35 5.92 18.25
C PHE A 114 -13.85 6.19 18.06
N VAL A 115 -14.65 5.18 17.70
CA VAL A 115 -16.11 5.32 17.60
C VAL A 115 -16.73 5.57 18.98
N GLN A 116 -16.28 4.82 19.99
CA GLN A 116 -16.75 5.01 21.36
C GLN A 116 -16.25 6.36 21.90
N THR A 117 -14.99 6.72 21.63
CA THR A 117 -14.44 8.02 21.99
C THR A 117 -15.26 9.18 21.42
N ALA A 118 -15.63 9.12 20.14
CA ALA A 118 -16.43 10.16 19.50
C ALA A 118 -17.81 10.30 20.16
N GLU A 119 -18.45 9.18 20.51
CA GLU A 119 -19.72 9.18 21.21
C GLU A 119 -19.59 9.76 22.64
N LEU A 120 -18.52 9.43 23.37
CA LEU A 120 -18.27 9.98 24.69
C LEU A 120 -18.04 11.50 24.66
N TYR A 121 -17.24 12.01 23.72
CA TYR A 121 -17.05 13.47 23.58
C TYR A 121 -18.31 14.19 23.11
N LYS A 122 -19.14 13.55 22.26
CA LYS A 122 -20.44 14.07 21.89
C LYS A 122 -21.36 14.21 23.11
N GLN A 123 -21.43 13.18 23.96
CA GLN A 123 -22.20 13.23 25.21
C GLN A 123 -21.69 14.34 26.15
N LEU A 124 -20.37 14.47 26.31
CA LEU A 124 -19.75 15.53 27.11
C LEU A 124 -20.08 16.93 26.59
N SER A 125 -20.14 17.10 25.26
CA SER A 125 -20.45 18.38 24.60
C SER A 125 -21.92 18.77 24.69
N THR A 126 -22.83 17.79 24.80
CA THR A 126 -24.29 18.07 24.99
C THR A 126 -24.66 18.49 26.41
N SER A 127 -23.80 18.21 27.39
CA SER A 127 -23.99 18.64 28.78
C SER A 127 -23.41 20.03 28.97
N GLN A 128 -24.03 20.86 29.82
CA GLN A 128 -23.51 22.19 30.14
C GLN A 128 -22.06 22.10 30.65
N ALA A 129 -21.18 22.94 30.10
CA ALA A 129 -19.78 23.00 30.51
C ALA A 129 -19.68 23.28 32.01
N ALA A 130 -18.86 22.49 32.69
CA ALA A 130 -18.68 22.59 34.14
C ALA A 130 -17.59 23.61 34.51
N PHE A 131 -16.70 23.93 33.57
CA PHE A 131 -15.55 24.81 33.78
C PHE A 131 -15.39 25.79 32.61
N GLU A 132 -14.77 26.93 32.88
CA GLU A 132 -14.31 27.85 31.85
C GLU A 132 -13.33 27.12 30.92
N ASN A 133 -13.42 27.35 29.61
CA ASN A 133 -12.62 26.73 28.54
C ASN A 133 -12.81 25.23 28.25
N GLU A 134 -13.59 24.49 29.04
CA GLU A 134 -13.83 23.05 28.80
C GLU A 134 -14.44 22.78 27.41
N GLU A 135 -15.27 23.69 26.91
CA GLU A 135 -15.85 23.59 25.57
C GLU A 135 -14.76 23.60 24.47
N ASN A 136 -13.71 24.40 24.65
CA ASN A 136 -12.58 24.43 23.73
C ASN A 136 -11.79 23.12 23.77
N ASP A 137 -11.53 22.58 24.96
CA ASP A 137 -10.84 21.30 25.12
C ASP A 137 -11.63 20.15 24.49
N LEU A 138 -12.95 20.12 24.70
CA LEU A 138 -13.84 19.14 24.08
C LEU A 138 -13.82 19.25 22.56
N ARG A 139 -13.79 20.47 22.02
CA ARG A 139 -13.68 20.72 20.58
C ARG A 139 -12.35 20.20 20.02
N ILE A 140 -11.23 20.48 20.69
CA ILE A 140 -9.91 19.99 20.30
C ILE A 140 -9.89 18.46 20.31
N ASN A 141 -10.34 17.84 21.40
CA ASN A 141 -10.35 16.39 21.57
C ASN A 141 -11.28 15.67 20.58
N SER A 142 -12.44 16.26 20.28
CA SER A 142 -13.37 15.76 19.26
C SER A 142 -12.73 15.80 17.88
N GLY A 143 -12.08 16.92 17.52
CA GLY A 143 -11.36 17.08 16.25
C GLY A 143 -10.20 16.10 16.10
N ALA A 144 -9.44 15.83 17.18
CA ALA A 144 -8.41 14.80 17.18
C ALA A 144 -9.01 13.40 16.94
N THR A 145 -10.14 13.09 17.59
CA THR A 145 -10.86 11.83 17.41
C THR A 145 -11.36 11.65 15.97
N ASP A 146 -11.90 12.71 15.38
CA ASP A 146 -12.32 12.71 13.97
C ASP A 146 -11.14 12.45 13.02
N ALA A 147 -9.98 13.04 13.29
CA ALA A 147 -8.77 12.75 12.52
C ALA A 147 -8.35 11.27 12.63
N GLN A 148 -8.49 10.65 13.81
CA GLN A 148 -8.18 9.22 13.98
C GLN A 148 -9.20 8.30 13.28
N LEU A 149 -10.48 8.68 13.24
CA LEU A 149 -11.49 7.97 12.45
C LEU A 149 -11.10 7.97 10.96
N GLU A 150 -10.57 9.07 10.42
CA GLU A 150 -10.04 9.10 9.06
C GLU A 150 -8.83 8.14 8.88
N TRP A 151 -7.85 8.17 9.79
CA TRP A 151 -6.68 7.30 9.75
C TRP A 151 -7.02 5.80 9.80
N THR A 152 -8.07 5.45 10.55
CA THR A 152 -8.56 4.07 10.68
C THR A 152 -9.57 3.68 9.60
N LYS A 153 -9.75 4.49 8.55
CA LYS A 153 -10.68 4.28 7.42
C LYS A 153 -12.15 4.25 7.82
N GLN A 154 -12.48 4.90 8.92
CA GLN A 154 -13.83 5.09 9.44
C GLN A 154 -14.34 6.53 9.28
N GLY A 155 -13.67 7.35 8.45
CA GLY A 155 -14.02 8.74 8.13
C GLY A 155 -15.44 8.99 7.62
N HIS A 156 -16.20 7.95 7.28
CA HIS A 156 -17.63 8.10 6.98
C HIS A 156 -18.48 8.41 8.22
N LEU A 157 -17.96 8.19 9.42
CA LEU A 157 -18.59 8.53 10.70
C LEU A 157 -18.32 9.99 11.11
N VAL A 158 -17.30 10.61 10.52
CA VAL A 158 -16.93 12.00 10.76
C VAL A 158 -17.99 12.92 10.18
N GLN A 159 -18.53 13.80 11.03
CA GLN A 159 -19.59 14.74 10.64
C GLN A 159 -19.02 15.91 9.81
N LYS A 160 -17.90 16.49 10.25
CA LYS A 160 -17.26 17.64 9.61
C LYS A 160 -16.05 17.20 8.80
N LYS A 161 -16.27 16.90 7.51
CA LYS A 161 -15.18 16.43 6.62
C LYS A 161 -14.26 17.54 6.11
N LYS A 162 -14.76 18.78 6.07
CA LYS A 162 -13.99 19.91 5.53
C LYS A 162 -13.61 20.87 6.66
N PRO A 163 -12.36 21.35 6.70
CA PRO A 163 -11.97 22.42 7.60
C PRO A 163 -12.86 23.64 7.41
N GLY A 164 -13.42 24.14 8.51
CA GLY A 164 -14.21 25.38 8.58
C GLY A 164 -13.39 26.52 9.17
N ARG A 165 -14.01 27.72 9.25
CA ARG A 165 -13.37 28.92 9.80
C ARG A 165 -12.90 28.72 11.25
N GLU A 166 -13.74 28.11 12.06
CA GLU A 166 -13.48 27.82 13.48
C GLU A 166 -12.23 26.96 13.69
N ASP A 167 -11.90 26.07 12.74
CA ASP A 167 -10.71 25.21 12.84
C ASP A 167 -9.41 26.00 12.59
N LEU A 168 -9.49 27.27 12.18
CA LEU A 168 -8.34 28.12 11.85
C LEU A 168 -8.10 29.22 12.90
N GLU A 169 -8.80 29.14 14.02
CA GLU A 169 -8.77 30.14 15.10
C GLU A 169 -7.74 29.79 16.18
N ALA A 170 -7.59 28.50 16.51
CA ALA A 170 -6.61 28.01 17.48
C ALA A 170 -5.65 26.99 16.83
N PHE A 171 -4.39 26.96 17.28
CA PHE A 171 -3.37 26.16 16.61
C PHE A 171 -3.63 24.65 16.71
N GLU A 172 -4.20 24.18 17.81
CA GLU A 172 -4.56 22.79 18.06
C GLU A 172 -5.69 22.34 17.12
N THR A 173 -6.71 23.19 16.95
CA THR A 173 -7.80 22.93 16.02
C THR A 173 -7.30 22.90 14.56
N ALA A 174 -6.39 23.80 14.19
CA ALA A 174 -5.77 23.84 12.87
C ALA A 174 -4.88 22.61 12.64
N TYR A 175 -4.14 22.18 13.67
CA TYR A 175 -3.33 20.98 13.65
C TYR A 175 -4.19 19.72 13.47
N ASN A 176 -5.30 19.59 14.20
CA ASN A 176 -6.22 18.46 14.05
C ASN A 176 -6.88 18.43 12.67
N ALA A 177 -7.30 19.58 12.15
CA ALA A 177 -7.81 19.71 10.79
C ALA A 177 -6.75 19.32 9.74
N ALA A 178 -5.47 19.65 9.99
CA ALA A 178 -4.37 19.20 9.15
C ALA A 178 -4.22 17.67 9.19
N CYS A 179 -4.20 17.08 10.39
CA CYS A 179 -4.11 15.63 10.58
C CYS A 179 -5.24 14.88 9.86
N GLY A 180 -6.50 15.37 9.95
CA GLY A 180 -7.63 14.80 9.23
C GLY A 180 -7.51 14.93 7.70
N SER A 181 -6.97 16.05 7.20
CA SER A 181 -6.69 16.24 5.76
C SER A 181 -5.59 15.30 5.27
N ILE A 182 -4.53 15.11 6.06
CA ILE A 182 -3.41 14.21 5.77
C ILE A 182 -3.89 12.75 5.75
N ALA A 183 -4.74 12.35 6.69
CA ALA A 183 -5.35 11.02 6.73
C ALA A 183 -6.14 10.70 5.46
N ARG A 184 -6.86 11.69 4.92
CA ARG A 184 -7.60 11.60 3.65
C ARG A 184 -6.72 11.66 2.40
N GLY A 185 -5.41 11.87 2.56
CA GLY A 185 -4.45 11.99 1.46
C GLY A 185 -4.40 13.38 0.81
N GLU A 186 -5.09 14.37 1.39
CA GLU A 186 -5.15 15.76 0.93
C GLU A 186 -3.90 16.53 1.41
N LEU A 187 -2.72 16.04 1.04
CA LEU A 187 -1.43 16.50 1.57
C LEU A 187 -1.17 18.00 1.35
N GLY A 188 -1.62 18.55 0.22
CA GLY A 188 -1.49 19.99 -0.07
C GLY A 188 -2.30 20.85 0.90
N GLN A 189 -3.54 20.44 1.22
CA GLN A 189 -4.35 21.11 2.23
C GLN A 189 -3.74 20.94 3.63
N GLY A 190 -3.26 19.73 3.95
CA GLY A 190 -2.54 19.45 5.19
C GLY A 190 -1.34 20.37 5.41
N GLU A 191 -0.52 20.62 4.38
CA GLU A 191 0.62 21.55 4.46
C GLU A 191 0.18 22.99 4.79
N VAL A 192 -0.89 23.49 4.16
CA VAL A 192 -1.41 24.84 4.40
C VAL A 192 -1.90 24.97 5.84
N LEU A 193 -2.64 23.97 6.32
CA LEU A 193 -3.17 23.96 7.69
C LEU A 193 -2.06 23.86 8.75
N LEU A 194 -1.01 23.07 8.50
CA LEU A 194 0.15 23.01 9.41
C LEU A 194 0.92 24.33 9.47
N LYS A 195 1.05 25.06 8.34
CA LYS A 195 1.62 26.42 8.36
C LYS A 195 0.76 27.35 9.20
N ARG A 196 -0.57 27.30 9.03
CA ARG A 196 -1.51 28.08 9.85
C ARG A 196 -1.39 27.74 11.33
N ALA A 197 -1.31 26.46 11.70
CA ALA A 197 -1.10 26.04 13.08
C ALA A 197 0.21 26.59 13.65
N LYS A 198 1.30 26.53 12.88
CA LYS A 198 2.59 27.11 13.25
C LYS A 198 2.51 28.62 13.51
N ASP A 199 1.86 29.35 12.61
CA ASP A 199 1.70 30.81 12.71
C ASP A 199 0.88 31.18 13.96
N LEU A 200 -0.23 30.48 14.20
CA LEU A 200 -1.08 30.67 15.39
C LEU A 200 -0.31 30.40 16.68
N CYS A 201 0.41 29.27 16.75
CA CYS A 201 1.21 28.89 17.91
C CYS A 201 2.31 29.93 18.21
N SER A 202 2.98 30.43 17.17
CA SER A 202 4.03 31.44 17.30
C SER A 202 3.49 32.80 17.79
N SER A 203 2.22 33.10 17.50
CA SER A 203 1.56 34.36 17.85
C SER A 203 0.90 34.39 19.23
N LEU A 204 0.89 33.28 19.97
CA LEU A 204 0.28 33.22 21.31
C LEU A 204 1.11 34.00 22.32
N GLU A 205 0.56 35.05 22.93
CA GLU A 205 1.26 35.85 23.94
C GLU A 205 1.27 35.17 25.32
N GLU A 206 0.36 34.23 25.56
CA GLU A 206 0.19 33.52 26.84
C GLU A 206 1.27 32.47 27.11
N LEU A 207 2.00 32.04 26.08
CA LEU A 207 3.06 31.03 26.18
C LEU A 207 4.43 31.70 26.24
N SER A 208 5.30 31.20 27.12
CA SER A 208 6.71 31.54 27.10
C SER A 208 7.38 31.05 25.80
N GLU A 209 8.51 31.64 25.43
CA GLU A 209 9.26 31.20 24.24
C GLU A 209 9.71 29.73 24.34
N GLN A 210 9.92 29.21 25.54
CA GLN A 210 10.24 27.79 25.75
C GLN A 210 9.03 26.89 25.48
N GLU A 211 7.86 27.26 25.98
CA GLU A 211 6.61 26.52 25.75
C GLU A 211 6.20 26.57 24.27
N LYS A 212 6.29 27.74 23.63
CA LYS A 212 6.07 27.87 22.18
C LYS A 212 6.96 26.92 21.40
N ASN A 213 8.26 26.89 21.71
CA ASN A 213 9.19 26.00 21.01
C ASN A 213 8.83 24.53 21.23
N ALA A 214 8.40 24.14 22.43
CA ALA A 214 7.94 22.77 22.69
C ALA A 214 6.71 22.41 21.85
N GLU A 215 5.72 23.31 21.74
CA GLU A 215 4.49 23.09 20.95
C GLU A 215 4.72 23.12 19.43
N LEU A 216 5.69 23.91 18.95
CA LEU A 216 6.04 24.01 17.54
C LEU A 216 6.73 22.74 17.00
N LEU A 217 7.40 21.98 17.86
CA LEU A 217 8.17 20.80 17.45
C LEU A 217 7.30 19.68 16.87
N PRO A 218 6.22 19.20 17.52
CA PRO A 218 5.30 18.23 16.92
C PRO A 218 4.69 18.69 15.59
N ILE A 219 4.33 19.97 15.50
CA ILE A 219 3.82 20.58 14.25
C ILE A 219 4.88 20.48 13.15
N GLY A 220 6.13 20.81 13.46
CA GLY A 220 7.27 20.70 12.54
C GLY A 220 7.54 19.27 12.09
N VAL A 221 7.44 18.29 12.99
CA VAL A 221 7.62 16.86 12.65
C VAL A 221 6.54 16.37 11.69
N GLN A 222 5.29 16.77 11.91
CA GLN A 222 4.17 16.44 11.02
C GLN A 222 4.30 17.16 9.67
N GLN A 223 4.77 18.41 9.67
CA GLN A 223 5.05 19.16 8.44
C GLN A 223 6.17 18.51 7.64
N LEU A 224 7.23 18.05 8.30
CA LEU A 224 8.32 17.32 7.65
C LEU A 224 7.80 16.06 6.94
N TYR A 225 6.93 15.29 7.60
CA TYR A 225 6.27 14.14 6.98
C TYR A 225 5.53 14.53 5.69
N VAL A 226 4.72 15.60 5.73
CA VAL A 226 3.96 16.07 4.56
C VAL A 226 4.89 16.50 3.42
N LEU A 227 5.97 17.24 3.73
CA LEU A 227 6.95 17.67 2.73
C LEU A 227 7.65 16.47 2.06
N CYS A 228 8.05 15.46 2.84
CA CYS A 228 8.60 14.22 2.31
C CYS A 228 7.60 13.50 1.39
N ARG A 229 6.34 13.40 1.82
CA ARG A 229 5.26 12.74 1.05
C ARG A 229 4.89 13.47 -0.25
N LEU A 230 5.05 14.80 -0.27
CA LEU A 230 4.83 15.64 -1.46
C LEU A 230 6.05 15.69 -2.39
N GLY A 231 7.19 15.12 -2.00
CA GLY A 231 8.44 15.21 -2.77
C GLY A 231 9.08 16.61 -2.76
N LYS A 232 8.73 17.47 -1.79
CA LYS A 232 9.32 18.82 -1.62
C LYS A 232 10.66 18.75 -0.89
N VAL A 233 11.62 18.03 -1.49
CA VAL A 233 12.89 17.64 -0.84
C VAL A 233 13.66 18.82 -0.24
N ASN A 234 13.86 19.90 -0.98
CA ASN A 234 14.62 21.05 -0.48
C ASN A 234 14.00 21.69 0.78
N GLN A 235 12.67 21.72 0.85
CA GLN A 235 11.96 22.23 2.02
C GLN A 235 12.01 21.22 3.18
N ALA A 236 11.90 19.93 2.87
CA ALA A 236 12.01 18.86 3.86
C ALA A 236 13.40 18.83 4.51
N GLU A 237 14.47 18.89 3.72
CA GLU A 237 15.86 18.89 4.21
C GLU A 237 16.15 20.11 5.08
N LYS A 238 15.70 21.29 4.66
CA LYS A 238 15.79 22.52 5.48
C LYS A 238 15.09 22.34 6.82
N LEU A 239 13.82 21.95 6.82
CA LEU A 239 13.04 21.77 8.05
C LEU A 239 13.64 20.68 8.96
N ALA A 240 14.11 19.57 8.38
CA ALA A 240 14.76 18.49 9.14
C ALA A 240 16.08 18.90 9.81
N SER A 241 16.75 19.94 9.29
CA SER A 241 17.94 20.54 9.91
C SER A 241 17.60 21.49 11.05
N GLU A 242 16.43 22.14 11.01
CA GLU A 242 15.94 23.08 12.04
C GLU A 242 15.34 22.36 13.24
N ILE A 243 14.78 21.16 13.07
CA ILE A 243 14.19 20.37 14.16
C ILE A 243 15.29 19.79 15.06
N ALA A 244 15.38 20.31 16.28
CA ALA A 244 16.19 19.75 17.36
C ALA A 244 15.47 18.54 17.99
N ILE A 245 15.75 17.34 17.46
CA ILE A 245 15.04 16.11 17.85
C ILE A 245 15.11 15.85 19.35
N GLN A 246 16.25 16.12 19.99
CA GLN A 246 16.44 15.88 21.42
C GLN A 246 15.57 16.79 22.33
N ASP A 247 15.05 17.90 21.79
CA ASP A 247 14.24 18.86 22.53
C ASP A 247 12.72 18.54 22.44
N ILE A 248 12.35 17.53 21.63
CA ILE A 248 10.95 17.09 21.52
C ILE A 248 10.53 16.43 22.86
N PRO A 249 9.43 16.88 23.50
CA PRO A 249 9.06 16.39 24.83
C PRO A 249 8.78 14.89 24.91
N ASP A 250 8.05 14.34 23.94
CA ASP A 250 7.61 12.94 23.94
C ASP A 250 8.50 12.05 23.07
N LEU A 251 8.75 10.83 23.55
CA LEU A 251 9.71 9.90 22.96
C LEU A 251 9.17 9.31 21.65
N SER A 252 7.85 9.12 21.55
CA SER A 252 7.23 8.65 20.31
C SER A 252 7.41 9.66 19.17
N THR A 253 7.17 10.96 19.40
CA THR A 253 7.43 12.01 18.39
C THR A 253 8.90 12.14 18.08
N GLN A 254 9.81 11.98 19.04
CA GLN A 254 11.26 11.88 18.76
C GLN A 254 11.58 10.78 17.75
N GLN A 255 11.02 9.59 17.94
CA GLN A 255 11.23 8.46 17.03
C GLN A 255 10.65 8.71 15.64
N ILE A 256 9.46 9.32 15.55
CA ILE A 256 8.86 9.74 14.28
C ILE A 256 9.74 10.79 13.59
N ALA A 257 10.26 11.76 14.33
CA ALA A 257 11.16 12.79 13.81
C ALA A 257 12.44 12.20 13.23
N LYS A 258 13.07 11.23 13.93
CA LYS A 258 14.23 10.49 13.42
C LYS A 258 13.91 9.75 12.12
N ASN A 259 12.78 9.04 12.08
CA ASN A 259 12.32 8.35 10.88
C ASN A 259 12.11 9.31 9.70
N ASN A 260 11.43 10.44 9.94
CA ASN A 260 11.16 11.43 8.91
C ASN A 260 12.45 12.08 8.41
N LYS A 261 13.41 12.36 9.31
CA LYS A 261 14.73 12.90 8.97
C LYS A 261 15.50 11.98 8.01
N LEU A 262 15.44 10.66 8.20
CA LEU A 262 16.08 9.69 7.29
C LEU A 262 15.53 9.73 5.86
N THR A 263 14.31 10.21 5.67
CA THR A 263 13.64 10.28 4.37
C THR A 263 13.61 11.69 3.77
N SER A 264 14.19 12.68 4.46
CA SER A 264 14.12 14.10 4.10
C SER A 264 15.14 14.55 3.04
N SER A 265 16.21 13.79 2.82
CA SER A 265 17.28 14.11 1.86
C SER A 265 17.27 13.13 0.68
N THR A 266 17.61 13.64 -0.50
CA THR A 266 17.85 12.83 -1.71
C THR A 266 19.25 12.25 -1.78
N GLN A 267 20.17 12.69 -0.91
CA GLN A 267 21.52 12.14 -0.90
C GLN A 267 21.47 10.69 -0.41
N PRO A 268 22.15 9.75 -1.10
CA PRO A 268 22.16 8.35 -0.69
C PRO A 268 22.79 8.25 0.70
N SER A 269 21.96 7.98 1.70
CA SER A 269 22.43 7.72 3.05
C SER A 269 23.09 6.34 3.13
N ASN A 270 24.15 6.23 3.94
CA ASN A 270 24.74 4.93 4.25
C ASN A 270 23.67 4.06 4.98
N PRO A 271 23.30 2.88 4.43
CA PRO A 271 22.27 2.04 5.03
C PRO A 271 22.58 1.63 6.48
N TYR A 272 23.85 1.36 6.80
CA TYR A 272 24.27 0.95 8.13
C TYR A 272 24.16 2.07 9.16
N LEU A 273 24.50 3.30 8.76
CA LEU A 273 24.31 4.48 9.61
C LEU A 273 22.82 4.78 9.80
N SER A 274 22.01 4.63 8.74
CA SER A 274 20.56 4.84 8.79
C SER A 274 19.89 3.85 9.72
N HIS A 275 20.25 2.56 9.62
CA HIS A 275 19.77 1.51 10.50
C HIS A 275 20.20 1.77 11.95
N ARG A 276 21.47 2.09 12.21
CA ARG A 276 21.94 2.45 13.56
C ARG A 276 21.19 3.65 14.13
N PHE A 277 20.96 4.69 13.33
CA PHE A 277 20.25 5.89 13.75
C PHE A 277 18.79 5.58 14.09
N PHE A 278 18.10 4.83 13.23
CA PHE A 278 16.71 4.40 13.45
C PHE A 278 16.55 3.59 14.74
N HIS A 279 17.45 2.63 14.97
CA HIS A 279 17.40 1.71 16.12
C HIS A 279 18.08 2.24 17.39
N SER A 280 18.59 3.47 17.39
CA SER A 280 19.26 4.09 18.56
C SER A 280 18.30 4.53 19.67
N SER A 281 17.00 4.54 19.41
CA SER A 281 16.01 5.10 20.32
C SER A 281 15.67 4.15 21.47
N PRO A 282 15.44 4.67 22.70
CA PRO A 282 15.02 3.85 23.82
C PRO A 282 13.60 3.30 23.61
N THR A 283 13.26 2.26 24.38
CA THR A 283 11.92 1.66 24.39
C THR A 283 10.88 2.70 24.79
N LEU A 284 9.75 2.74 24.08
CA LEU A 284 8.63 3.62 24.39
C LEU A 284 8.00 3.28 25.75
N LEU A 285 7.57 4.32 26.46
CA LEU A 285 6.81 4.18 27.69
C LEU A 285 5.40 3.63 27.39
N LYS A 286 4.75 3.00 28.38
CA LYS A 286 3.40 2.46 28.18
C LYS A 286 2.37 3.54 27.84
N SER A 287 2.54 4.72 28.43
CA SER A 287 1.71 5.92 28.21
C SER A 287 2.06 6.69 26.93
N ASP A 288 3.16 6.37 26.27
CA ASP A 288 3.67 7.05 25.07
C ASP A 288 3.91 6.06 23.92
N LYS A 289 2.87 5.30 23.58
CA LYS A 289 2.88 4.38 22.44
C LYS A 289 2.36 5.04 21.18
N PHE A 290 2.93 4.62 20.05
CA PHE A 290 2.36 4.81 18.72
C PHE A 290 0.96 4.21 18.62
N PHE A 291 0.14 4.82 17.78
CA PHE A 291 -1.06 4.16 17.26
C PHE A 291 -0.70 3.00 16.33
N ALA A 292 -1.62 2.07 16.10
CA ALA A 292 -1.40 0.86 15.31
C ALA A 292 -0.93 1.20 13.89
N PHE A 293 -1.54 2.20 13.25
CA PHE A 293 -1.15 2.62 11.90
C PHE A 293 0.28 3.18 11.84
N GLN A 294 0.73 3.89 12.89
CA GLN A 294 2.11 4.38 13.01
C GLN A 294 3.07 3.23 13.26
N THR A 295 2.71 2.31 14.16
CA THR A 295 3.48 1.09 14.44
C THR A 295 3.72 0.28 13.17
N ASP A 296 2.71 0.13 12.32
CA ASP A 296 2.82 -0.54 11.02
C ASP A 296 3.77 0.16 10.05
N ILE A 297 3.75 1.49 10.03
CA ILE A 297 4.69 2.29 9.21
C ILE A 297 6.12 2.12 9.74
N MET A 298 6.34 2.29 11.04
CA MET A 298 7.65 2.16 11.68
C MET A 298 8.24 0.76 11.48
N ARG A 299 7.40 -0.29 11.62
CA ARG A 299 7.82 -1.68 11.36
C ARG A 299 8.24 -1.90 9.92
N ARG A 300 7.48 -1.38 8.94
CA ARG A 300 7.84 -1.50 7.51
C ARG A 300 9.12 -0.73 7.19
N ASN A 301 9.33 0.44 7.78
CA ASN A 301 10.55 1.23 7.58
C ASN A 301 11.77 0.50 8.18
N SER A 302 11.63 -0.09 9.37
CA SER A 302 12.66 -0.94 9.98
C SER A 302 13.02 -2.14 9.08
N LEU A 303 12.02 -2.88 8.59
CA LEU A 303 12.26 -4.02 7.68
C LEU A 303 12.88 -3.58 6.34
N THR A 304 12.57 -2.38 5.87
CA THR A 304 13.21 -1.81 4.67
C THR A 304 14.69 -1.53 4.92
N LEU A 305 15.05 -0.98 6.09
CA LEU A 305 16.44 -0.79 6.48
C LEU A 305 17.18 -2.13 6.60
N ASP A 306 16.54 -3.16 7.17
CA ASP A 306 17.10 -4.51 7.23
C ASP A 306 17.40 -5.10 5.84
N LEU A 307 16.51 -4.88 4.87
CA LEU A 307 16.75 -5.27 3.48
C LEU A 307 17.92 -4.51 2.85
N LEU A 308 18.08 -3.22 3.15
CA LEU A 308 19.21 -2.41 2.68
C LEU A 308 20.55 -2.85 3.29
N GLU A 309 20.53 -3.36 4.53
CA GLU A 309 21.67 -4.01 5.18
C GLU A 309 21.87 -5.48 4.76
N SER A 310 21.11 -5.97 3.78
CA SER A 310 21.17 -7.36 3.27
C SER A 310 20.77 -8.45 4.28
N LYS A 311 19.95 -8.14 5.30
CA LYS A 311 19.42 -9.11 6.27
C LYS A 311 18.23 -9.90 5.73
N PHE A 312 18.34 -10.39 4.50
CA PHE A 312 17.26 -11.04 3.75
C PHE A 312 16.59 -12.18 4.52
N THR A 313 17.36 -13.10 5.10
CA THR A 313 16.82 -14.26 5.83
C THR A 313 16.00 -13.84 7.05
N GLY A 314 16.44 -12.82 7.80
CA GLY A 314 15.72 -12.31 8.97
C GLY A 314 14.38 -11.69 8.59
N VAL A 315 14.37 -10.88 7.52
CA VAL A 315 13.15 -10.27 6.98
C VAL A 315 12.20 -11.35 6.45
N ALA A 316 12.70 -12.31 5.66
CA ALA A 316 11.89 -13.40 5.12
C ALA A 316 11.20 -14.22 6.22
N ASN A 317 11.95 -14.61 7.26
CA ASN A 317 11.40 -15.41 8.37
C ASN A 317 10.38 -14.62 9.22
N SER A 318 10.73 -13.39 9.60
CA SER A 318 9.88 -12.56 10.47
C SER A 318 8.58 -12.15 9.78
N THR A 319 8.63 -11.80 8.49
CA THR A 319 7.44 -11.49 7.69
C THR A 319 6.62 -12.74 7.39
N SER A 320 7.23 -13.89 7.12
CA SER A 320 6.50 -15.14 6.91
C SER A 320 5.70 -15.55 8.15
N LYS A 321 6.31 -15.42 9.34
CA LYS A 321 5.63 -15.66 10.61
C LYS A 321 4.49 -14.67 10.83
N ALA A 322 4.74 -13.38 10.60
CA ALA A 322 3.68 -12.38 10.75
C ALA A 322 2.52 -12.62 9.77
N LEU A 323 2.77 -13.14 8.57
CA LEU A 323 1.76 -13.42 7.56
C LEU A 323 1.02 -14.75 7.80
N SER A 324 1.61 -15.71 8.53
CA SER A 324 0.93 -16.97 8.87
C SER A 324 -0.16 -16.81 9.90
N ASP A 325 -0.08 -15.75 10.71
CA ASP A 325 -1.06 -15.43 11.75
C ASP A 325 -2.25 -14.62 11.19
N GLU A 326 -2.25 -14.30 9.90
CA GLU A 326 -3.24 -13.44 9.25
C GLU A 326 -4.23 -14.23 8.39
N HIS A 327 -5.44 -13.69 8.27
CA HIS A 327 -6.43 -14.19 7.32
C HIS A 327 -6.19 -13.58 5.93
N LEU A 328 -5.99 -14.43 4.93
CA LEU A 328 -5.79 -14.04 3.53
C LEU A 328 -6.94 -14.59 2.67
N PRO A 329 -7.45 -13.82 1.69
CA PRO A 329 -6.94 -12.55 1.17
C PRO A 329 -7.29 -11.31 2.02
N ALA A 330 -6.46 -10.25 1.93
CA ALA A 330 -6.71 -8.99 2.61
C ALA A 330 -6.32 -7.76 1.77
N THR A 331 -7.15 -6.71 1.81
CA THR A 331 -6.87 -5.42 1.14
C THR A 331 -6.11 -4.42 2.01
N THR A 332 -5.72 -4.81 3.23
CA THR A 332 -5.06 -3.89 4.17
C THR A 332 -3.62 -3.60 3.75
N ALA A 333 -3.20 -2.35 3.92
CA ALA A 333 -1.84 -1.91 3.55
C ALA A 333 -0.76 -2.56 4.42
N ARG A 334 -1.10 -2.94 5.66
CA ARG A 334 -0.21 -3.66 6.58
C ARG A 334 0.18 -5.03 6.01
N ILE A 335 -0.81 -5.88 5.73
CA ILE A 335 -0.59 -7.23 5.22
C ILE A 335 0.10 -7.18 3.86
N ASN A 336 -0.43 -6.39 2.92
CA ASN A 336 0.15 -6.29 1.58
C ASN A 336 1.57 -5.73 1.59
N GLY A 337 1.88 -4.78 2.47
CA GLY A 337 3.25 -4.27 2.66
C GLY A 337 4.21 -5.33 3.18
N LEU A 338 3.78 -6.16 4.15
CA LEU A 338 4.59 -7.28 4.64
C LEU A 338 4.83 -8.32 3.54
N SER A 339 3.82 -8.63 2.71
CA SER A 339 3.96 -9.55 1.59
C SER A 339 4.98 -9.05 0.55
N VAL A 340 4.99 -7.75 0.25
CA VAL A 340 5.98 -7.13 -0.65
C VAL A 340 7.39 -7.24 -0.06
N LEU A 341 7.57 -6.92 1.22
CA LEU A 341 8.86 -7.04 1.92
C LEU A 341 9.34 -8.50 1.99
N ASN A 342 8.41 -9.44 2.22
CA ASN A 342 8.67 -10.87 2.19
C ASN A 342 9.18 -11.32 0.81
N ALA A 343 8.49 -10.91 -0.26
CA ALA A 343 8.89 -11.20 -1.63
C ALA A 343 10.26 -10.60 -1.96
N ALA A 344 10.51 -9.35 -1.57
CA ALA A 344 11.80 -8.68 -1.74
C ALA A 344 12.93 -9.41 -1.00
N ALA A 345 12.66 -9.90 0.22
CA ALA A 345 13.62 -10.68 1.00
C ALA A 345 13.99 -12.00 0.32
N HIS A 346 13.00 -12.78 -0.14
CA HIS A 346 13.24 -14.02 -0.86
C HIS A 346 13.97 -13.79 -2.19
N ALA A 347 13.63 -12.72 -2.91
CA ALA A 347 14.30 -12.32 -4.13
C ALA A 347 15.68 -11.65 -3.90
N GLN A 348 16.10 -11.41 -2.66
CA GLN A 348 17.30 -10.64 -2.32
C GLN A 348 17.37 -9.28 -3.07
N ASN A 349 16.22 -8.59 -3.17
CA ASN A 349 16.01 -7.36 -3.94
C ASN A 349 16.31 -7.46 -5.45
N GLN A 350 16.45 -8.66 -6.00
CA GLN A 350 16.67 -8.84 -7.44
C GLN A 350 15.35 -8.72 -8.21
N LEU A 351 15.39 -7.98 -9.31
CA LEU A 351 14.21 -7.72 -10.16
C LEU A 351 14.16 -8.63 -11.40
N GLY A 352 13.08 -8.50 -12.16
CA GLY A 352 12.87 -9.18 -13.43
C GLY A 352 12.79 -10.71 -13.28
N LYS A 353 13.35 -11.44 -14.24
CA LYS A 353 13.26 -12.91 -14.30
C LYS A 353 13.89 -13.61 -13.10
N HIS A 354 14.95 -13.03 -12.53
CA HIS A 354 15.60 -13.61 -11.36
C HIS A 354 14.70 -13.50 -10.13
N GLY A 355 14.19 -12.29 -9.84
CA GLY A 355 13.23 -12.09 -8.75
C GLY A 355 12.01 -13.00 -8.88
N LEU A 356 11.42 -13.08 -10.09
CA LEU A 356 10.29 -13.96 -10.37
C LEU A 356 10.59 -15.43 -10.04
N LYS A 357 11.77 -15.94 -10.41
CA LYS A 357 12.15 -17.33 -10.12
C LYS A 357 12.14 -17.63 -8.62
N GLU A 358 12.58 -16.69 -7.79
CA GLU A 358 12.66 -16.87 -6.34
C GLU A 358 11.29 -16.74 -5.64
N ILE A 359 10.39 -15.90 -6.16
CA ILE A 359 9.10 -15.61 -5.50
C ILE A 359 7.91 -16.44 -6.02
N LEU A 360 7.98 -16.99 -7.24
CA LEU A 360 6.90 -17.85 -7.77
C LEU A 360 6.60 -19.08 -6.87
N PRO A 361 7.59 -19.78 -6.28
CA PRO A 361 7.31 -20.86 -5.32
C PRO A 361 6.56 -20.42 -4.07
N LEU A 362 6.62 -19.13 -3.71
CA LEU A 362 5.84 -18.59 -2.58
C LEU A 362 4.35 -18.50 -2.93
N LEU A 363 4.03 -18.27 -4.21
CA LEU A 363 2.64 -18.16 -4.67
C LEU A 363 1.91 -19.51 -4.56
N GLU A 364 2.63 -20.62 -4.72
CA GLU A 364 2.07 -21.97 -4.50
C GLU A 364 1.64 -22.17 -3.04
N LYS A 365 2.36 -21.58 -2.09
CA LYS A 365 2.06 -21.66 -0.65
C LYS A 365 1.02 -20.65 -0.20
N ARG A 366 0.97 -19.48 -0.83
CA ARG A 366 0.09 -18.36 -0.46
C ARG A 366 -0.68 -17.84 -1.69
N PRO A 367 -1.57 -18.65 -2.28
CA PRO A 367 -2.18 -18.39 -3.59
C PRO A 367 -3.20 -17.23 -3.60
N THR A 368 -3.60 -16.73 -2.44
CA THR A 368 -4.53 -15.60 -2.27
C THR A 368 -3.85 -14.37 -1.65
N ASP A 369 -2.52 -14.39 -1.49
CA ASP A 369 -1.76 -13.23 -0.99
C ASP A 369 -1.68 -12.12 -2.03
N LEU A 370 -2.52 -11.10 -1.88
CA LEU A 370 -2.62 -10.00 -2.83
C LEU A 370 -1.30 -9.23 -2.97
N GLY A 371 -0.56 -8.98 -1.88
CA GLY A 371 0.69 -8.23 -1.97
C GLY A 371 1.77 -8.97 -2.76
N LEU A 372 1.87 -10.29 -2.59
CA LEU A 372 2.77 -11.15 -3.39
C LEU A 372 2.33 -11.19 -4.85
N ILE A 373 1.04 -11.38 -5.11
CA ILE A 373 0.47 -11.45 -6.47
C ILE A 373 0.70 -10.14 -7.21
N MET A 374 0.40 -8.99 -6.59
CA MET A 374 0.66 -7.67 -7.20
C MET A 374 2.14 -7.47 -7.50
N THR A 375 3.04 -7.97 -6.64
CA THR A 375 4.49 -7.92 -6.89
C THR A 375 4.87 -8.75 -8.12
N ILE A 376 4.34 -9.97 -8.24
CA ILE A 376 4.57 -10.85 -9.40
C ILE A 376 4.02 -10.22 -10.69
N VAL A 377 2.80 -9.70 -10.64
CA VAL A 377 2.14 -9.02 -11.77
C VAL A 377 2.96 -7.81 -12.22
N GLN A 378 3.40 -6.97 -11.28
CA GLN A 378 4.27 -5.83 -11.57
C GLN A 378 5.56 -6.26 -12.26
N LEU A 379 6.23 -7.33 -11.77
CA LEU A 379 7.44 -7.84 -12.39
C LEU A 379 7.21 -8.42 -13.80
N TYR A 380 6.05 -9.07 -14.04
CA TYR A 380 5.67 -9.50 -15.38
C TYR A 380 5.44 -8.32 -16.32
N ILE A 381 4.75 -7.26 -15.88
CA ILE A 381 4.55 -6.04 -16.66
C ILE A 381 5.90 -5.40 -17.01
N LEU A 382 6.79 -5.23 -16.03
CA LEU A 382 8.14 -4.67 -16.24
C LEU A 382 9.01 -5.49 -17.18
N THR A 383 8.70 -6.78 -17.37
CA THR A 383 9.39 -7.67 -18.31
C THR A 383 8.63 -7.87 -19.63
N ASN A 384 7.61 -7.03 -19.91
CA ASN A 384 6.73 -7.08 -21.08
C ASN A 384 6.00 -8.42 -21.26
N ASN A 385 5.76 -9.15 -20.17
CA ASN A 385 5.02 -10.41 -20.17
C ASN A 385 3.58 -10.19 -19.67
N HIS A 386 2.82 -9.40 -20.42
CA HIS A 386 1.42 -9.08 -20.09
C HIS A 386 0.52 -10.33 -20.05
N GLY A 387 0.84 -11.37 -20.84
CA GLY A 387 0.10 -12.63 -20.85
C GLY A 387 0.16 -13.33 -19.50
N SER A 388 1.36 -13.56 -18.96
CA SER A 388 1.51 -14.18 -17.64
C SER A 388 0.95 -13.32 -16.51
N ALA A 389 1.06 -12.00 -16.60
CA ALA A 389 0.41 -11.08 -15.65
C ALA A 389 -1.10 -11.31 -15.58
N ILE A 390 -1.77 -11.39 -16.75
CA ILE A 390 -3.20 -11.68 -16.84
C ILE A 390 -3.51 -13.07 -16.28
N THR A 391 -2.74 -14.11 -16.63
CA THR A 391 -2.99 -15.47 -16.14
C THR A 391 -2.92 -15.56 -14.61
N VAL A 392 -1.96 -14.88 -13.99
CA VAL A 392 -1.85 -14.81 -12.53
C VAL A 392 -3.06 -14.12 -11.93
N MET A 393 -3.50 -13.01 -12.52
CA MET A 393 -4.69 -12.29 -12.08
C MET A 393 -5.97 -13.11 -12.22
N GLU A 394 -6.21 -13.72 -13.38
CA GLU A 394 -7.37 -14.58 -13.64
C GLU A 394 -7.40 -15.79 -12.69
N SER A 395 -6.22 -16.34 -12.35
CA SER A 395 -6.11 -17.43 -11.37
C SER A 395 -6.51 -16.98 -9.97
N LEU A 396 -6.14 -15.77 -9.56
CA LEU A 396 -6.61 -15.18 -8.30
C LEU A 396 -8.12 -14.96 -8.34
N LEU A 397 -8.63 -14.31 -9.39
CA LEU A 397 -10.06 -14.01 -9.51
C LEU A 397 -10.90 -15.28 -9.46
N LYS A 398 -10.47 -16.34 -10.13
CA LYS A 398 -11.15 -17.64 -10.08
C LYS A 398 -11.20 -18.22 -8.66
N ARG A 399 -10.09 -18.19 -7.93
CA ARG A 399 -10.05 -18.69 -6.53
C ARG A 399 -10.99 -17.91 -5.62
N LEU A 400 -11.07 -16.60 -5.82
CA LEU A 400 -11.97 -15.74 -5.05
C LEU A 400 -13.43 -15.93 -5.48
N ASP A 401 -13.70 -16.14 -6.77
CA ASP A 401 -15.03 -16.49 -7.29
C ASP A 401 -15.54 -17.81 -6.69
N ASP A 402 -14.65 -18.80 -6.55
CA ASP A 402 -14.94 -20.11 -5.98
C ASP A 402 -15.01 -20.09 -4.42
N SER A 403 -14.69 -18.96 -3.77
CA SER A 403 -14.71 -18.84 -2.31
C SER A 403 -16.11 -18.56 -1.77
N ASN A 404 -16.48 -19.28 -0.71
CA ASN A 404 -17.74 -19.11 0.00
C ASN A 404 -17.67 -18.06 1.12
N GLU A 405 -16.49 -17.50 1.40
CA GLU A 405 -16.32 -16.49 2.44
C GLU A 405 -16.80 -15.11 1.99
N PRO A 406 -17.68 -14.42 2.74
CA PRO A 406 -18.20 -13.10 2.33
C PRO A 406 -17.10 -12.05 2.14
N ASN A 407 -16.05 -12.09 2.98
CA ASN A 407 -14.91 -11.18 2.90
C ASN A 407 -14.12 -11.36 1.60
N ASP A 408 -14.00 -12.59 1.09
CA ASP A 408 -13.28 -12.88 -0.15
C ASP A 408 -13.99 -12.28 -1.36
N GLN A 409 -15.33 -12.23 -1.32
CA GLN A 409 -16.12 -11.57 -2.36
C GLN A 409 -15.96 -10.04 -2.32
N ASP A 410 -15.86 -9.44 -1.13
CA ASP A 410 -15.54 -8.00 -1.02
C ASP A 410 -14.14 -7.70 -1.57
N VAL A 411 -13.18 -8.61 -1.37
CA VAL A 411 -11.83 -8.52 -1.98
C VAL A 411 -11.88 -8.72 -3.50
N ARG A 412 -12.62 -9.73 -3.98
CA ARG A 412 -12.76 -10.09 -5.41
C ARG A 412 -13.17 -8.89 -6.26
N PHE A 413 -14.10 -8.09 -5.75
CA PHE A 413 -14.63 -6.93 -6.43
C PHE A 413 -14.06 -5.61 -5.89
N ALA A 414 -13.01 -5.65 -5.07
CA ALA A 414 -12.36 -4.43 -4.58
C ALA A 414 -11.97 -3.53 -5.77
N PRO A 415 -12.32 -2.23 -5.76
CA PRO A 415 -12.13 -1.35 -6.92
C PRO A 415 -10.70 -1.33 -7.48
N GLY A 416 -9.69 -1.42 -6.60
CA GLY A 416 -8.29 -1.49 -7.01
C GLY A 416 -7.95 -2.76 -7.79
N LEU A 417 -8.50 -3.91 -7.40
CA LEU A 417 -8.26 -5.19 -8.08
C LEU A 417 -8.91 -5.21 -9.45
N VAL A 418 -10.17 -4.77 -9.53
CA VAL A 418 -10.90 -4.63 -10.79
C VAL A 418 -10.17 -3.67 -11.74
N ALA A 419 -9.69 -2.53 -11.23
CA ALA A 419 -8.93 -1.56 -12.02
C ALA A 419 -7.64 -2.15 -12.62
N VAL A 420 -6.89 -2.95 -11.85
CA VAL A 420 -5.69 -3.63 -12.35
C VAL A 420 -6.03 -4.60 -13.48
N VAL A 421 -7.07 -5.41 -13.31
CA VAL A 421 -7.50 -6.39 -14.31
C VAL A 421 -7.99 -5.72 -15.59
N VAL A 422 -8.86 -4.70 -15.46
CA VAL A 422 -9.34 -3.90 -16.58
C VAL A 422 -8.18 -3.22 -17.31
N SER A 423 -7.20 -2.70 -16.59
CA SER A 423 -6.00 -2.09 -17.20
C SER A 423 -5.19 -3.11 -18.00
N LEU A 424 -4.97 -4.32 -17.46
CA LEU A 424 -4.29 -5.40 -18.15
C LEU A 424 -5.03 -5.84 -19.43
N TYR A 425 -6.36 -5.94 -19.35
CA TYR A 425 -7.19 -6.24 -20.52
C TYR A 425 -7.20 -5.12 -21.55
N THR A 426 -7.15 -3.86 -21.12
CA THR A 426 -7.07 -2.69 -22.00
C THR A 426 -5.79 -2.69 -22.81
N VAL A 427 -4.65 -2.98 -22.17
CA VAL A 427 -3.35 -3.11 -22.85
C VAL A 427 -3.36 -4.19 -23.93
N GLN A 428 -4.17 -5.25 -23.76
CA GLN A 428 -4.32 -6.32 -24.75
C GLN A 428 -5.54 -6.16 -25.68
N GLY A 429 -6.28 -5.05 -25.59
CA GLY A 429 -7.47 -4.82 -26.41
C GLY A 429 -8.64 -5.78 -26.14
N ARG A 430 -8.70 -6.43 -24.97
CA ARG A 430 -9.74 -7.43 -24.63
C ARG A 430 -11.06 -6.78 -24.17
N LYS A 431 -11.73 -6.05 -25.07
CA LYS A 431 -12.97 -5.29 -24.77
C LYS A 431 -14.09 -6.12 -24.14
N SER A 432 -14.29 -7.36 -24.59
CA SER A 432 -15.31 -8.25 -24.02
C SER A 432 -15.06 -8.58 -22.55
N HIS A 433 -13.80 -8.80 -22.17
CA HIS A 433 -13.41 -9.14 -20.81
C HIS A 433 -13.55 -7.94 -19.88
N ILE A 434 -13.18 -6.74 -20.36
CA ILE A 434 -13.36 -5.48 -19.63
C ILE A 434 -14.83 -5.29 -19.26
N ARG A 435 -15.73 -5.41 -20.24
CA ARG A 435 -17.18 -5.24 -20.01
C ARG A 435 -17.72 -6.26 -19.02
N SER A 436 -17.41 -7.54 -19.22
CA SER A 436 -17.84 -8.62 -18.31
C SER A 436 -17.36 -8.38 -16.88
N GLU A 437 -16.09 -8.04 -16.69
CA GLU A 437 -15.52 -7.81 -15.37
C GLU A 437 -16.16 -6.60 -14.67
N LEU A 438 -16.32 -5.48 -15.38
CA LEU A 438 -16.98 -4.29 -14.83
C LEU A 438 -18.47 -4.55 -14.51
N ALA A 439 -19.18 -5.29 -15.36
CA ALA A 439 -20.59 -5.65 -15.14
C ALA A 439 -20.78 -6.51 -13.88
N ARG A 440 -19.92 -7.53 -13.70
CA ARG A 440 -19.92 -8.38 -12.50
C ARG A 440 -19.64 -7.55 -11.24
N ALA A 441 -18.63 -6.68 -11.30
CA ALA A 441 -18.26 -5.84 -10.18
C ALA A 441 -19.37 -4.82 -9.83
N ALA A 442 -20.00 -4.19 -10.82
CA ALA A 442 -21.14 -3.30 -10.61
C ALA A 442 -22.34 -4.02 -10.00
N SER A 443 -22.66 -5.22 -10.50
CA SER A 443 -23.73 -6.06 -9.97
C SER A 443 -23.53 -6.40 -8.49
N TYR A 444 -22.29 -6.66 -8.09
CA TYR A 444 -21.93 -6.92 -6.69
C TYR A 444 -22.14 -5.68 -5.81
N TRP A 445 -21.54 -4.54 -6.17
CA TRP A 445 -21.55 -3.35 -5.31
C TRP A 445 -22.87 -2.61 -5.29
N ARG A 446 -23.70 -2.73 -6.34
CA ARG A 446 -25.03 -2.09 -6.37
C ARG A 446 -25.95 -2.62 -5.27
N ARG A 447 -25.75 -3.88 -4.84
CA ARG A 447 -26.55 -4.53 -3.78
C ARG A 447 -26.07 -4.19 -2.36
N LYS A 448 -24.89 -3.57 -2.23
CA LYS A 448 -24.31 -3.22 -0.93
C LYS A 448 -24.88 -1.89 -0.44
N PRO A 449 -24.95 -1.67 0.90
CA PRO A 449 -25.44 -0.40 1.46
C PRO A 449 -24.67 0.84 0.98
N LYS A 450 -23.41 0.66 0.58
CA LYS A 450 -22.53 1.71 0.03
C LYS A 450 -22.05 1.31 -1.37
N PRO A 451 -22.82 1.63 -2.43
CA PRO A 451 -22.41 1.34 -3.79
C PRO A 451 -21.15 2.13 -4.19
N GLN A 452 -20.26 1.49 -4.97
CA GLN A 452 -19.05 2.12 -5.46
C GLN A 452 -19.34 2.94 -6.71
N THR A 453 -19.67 4.23 -6.56
CA THR A 453 -20.09 5.12 -7.66
C THR A 453 -19.13 5.12 -8.85
N ARG A 454 -17.81 5.18 -8.61
CA ARG A 454 -16.80 5.17 -9.69
C ARG A 454 -16.85 3.89 -10.53
N LEU A 455 -17.06 2.75 -9.86
CA LEU A 455 -17.15 1.46 -10.51
C LEU A 455 -18.45 1.34 -11.30
N LEU A 456 -19.58 1.80 -10.73
CA LEU A 456 -20.87 1.86 -11.42
C LEU A 456 -20.78 2.71 -12.68
N ARG A 457 -20.16 3.90 -12.60
CA ARG A 457 -19.92 4.77 -13.75
C ARG A 457 -19.11 4.08 -14.84
N ALA A 458 -18.01 3.42 -14.47
CA ALA A 458 -17.16 2.70 -15.41
C ALA A 458 -17.90 1.52 -16.08
N ALA A 459 -18.68 0.76 -15.31
CA ALA A 459 -19.47 -0.34 -15.82
C ALA A 459 -20.60 0.11 -16.73
N GLY A 460 -21.37 1.13 -16.34
CA GLY A 460 -22.43 1.71 -17.16
C GLY A 460 -21.90 2.19 -18.51
N LEU A 461 -20.77 2.91 -18.52
CA LEU A 461 -20.12 3.34 -19.75
C LEU A 461 -19.67 2.16 -20.62
N ALA A 462 -19.00 1.17 -20.03
CA ALA A 462 -18.51 0.00 -20.78
C ALA A 462 -19.67 -0.84 -21.37
N LEU A 463 -20.80 -0.91 -20.68
CA LEU A 463 -22.00 -1.62 -21.12
C LEU A 463 -22.76 -0.88 -22.22
N LEU A 464 -22.77 0.46 -22.21
CA LEU A 464 -23.34 1.27 -23.30
C LEU A 464 -22.65 1.03 -24.64
N GLU A 465 -21.37 0.68 -24.65
CA GLU A 465 -20.64 0.32 -25.87
C GLU A 465 -20.97 -1.11 -26.36
N SER A 466 -21.83 -1.85 -25.66
CA SER A 466 -22.17 -3.21 -26.02
C SER A 466 -23.25 -3.32 -27.07
N PRO A 467 -23.09 -4.21 -28.07
CA PRO A 467 -24.18 -4.53 -28.99
C PRO A 467 -25.23 -5.47 -28.36
N ASN A 468 -25.03 -5.97 -27.13
CA ASN A 468 -25.96 -6.86 -26.47
C ASN A 468 -27.07 -6.06 -25.75
N GLU A 469 -28.34 -6.37 -26.05
CA GLU A 469 -29.49 -5.71 -25.46
C GLU A 469 -29.56 -5.87 -23.92
N GLU A 470 -29.11 -7.01 -23.39
CA GLU A 470 -29.07 -7.24 -21.93
C GLU A 470 -28.04 -6.33 -21.23
N ASP A 471 -26.91 -6.07 -21.89
CA ASP A 471 -25.88 -5.16 -21.39
C ASP A 471 -26.41 -3.72 -21.37
N LEU A 472 -27.14 -3.31 -22.42
CA LEU A 472 -27.78 -1.99 -22.50
C LEU A 472 -28.86 -1.81 -21.43
N LYS A 473 -29.68 -2.84 -21.16
CA LYS A 473 -30.65 -2.84 -20.04
C LYS A 473 -29.95 -2.69 -18.70
N THR A 474 -28.86 -3.42 -18.49
CA THR A 474 -28.06 -3.32 -17.27
C THR A 474 -27.44 -1.92 -17.12
N ALA A 475 -26.95 -1.32 -18.21
CA ALA A 475 -26.45 0.05 -18.22
C ALA A 475 -27.54 1.05 -17.83
N ALA A 476 -28.74 0.90 -18.39
CA ALA A 476 -29.91 1.73 -18.07
C ALA A 476 -30.24 1.69 -16.58
N GLU A 477 -30.29 0.50 -15.98
CA GLU A 477 -30.54 0.34 -14.55
C GLU A 477 -29.44 0.94 -13.66
N ILE A 478 -28.18 0.86 -14.09
CA ILE A 478 -27.05 1.48 -13.40
C ILE A 478 -27.23 3.01 -13.41
N PHE A 479 -27.52 3.61 -14.56
CA PHE A 479 -27.71 5.05 -14.67
C PHE A 479 -28.97 5.56 -13.99
N ASP A 480 -30.05 4.76 -13.94
CA ASP A 480 -31.21 5.05 -13.11
C ASP A 480 -30.84 5.16 -11.63
N THR A 481 -29.98 4.25 -11.16
CA THR A 481 -29.52 4.23 -9.77
C THR A 481 -28.64 5.44 -9.46
N LEU A 482 -27.68 5.73 -10.35
CA LEU A 482 -26.76 6.87 -10.20
C LEU A 482 -27.50 8.21 -10.21
N ARG A 483 -28.46 8.39 -11.13
CA ARG A 483 -29.29 9.60 -11.23
C ARG A 483 -30.15 9.82 -9.99
N LYS A 484 -30.70 8.75 -9.41
CA LYS A 484 -31.46 8.82 -8.15
C LYS A 484 -30.59 9.19 -6.94
N GLN A 485 -29.32 8.79 -6.95
CA GLN A 485 -28.37 9.12 -5.88
C GLN A 485 -27.96 10.59 -5.90
N ASP A 486 -27.69 11.13 -7.08
CA ASP A 486 -27.37 12.54 -7.27
C ASP A 486 -28.08 13.05 -8.52
N THR A 487 -29.15 13.81 -8.30
CA THR A 487 -29.96 14.35 -9.39
C THR A 487 -29.19 15.37 -10.22
N ASN A 488 -28.11 15.97 -9.70
CA ASN A 488 -27.28 16.97 -10.39
C ASN A 488 -26.00 16.39 -11.00
N ASP A 489 -25.82 15.07 -10.96
CA ASP A 489 -24.67 14.41 -11.55
C ASP A 489 -24.77 14.40 -13.08
N GLY A 490 -24.07 15.33 -13.74
CA GLY A 490 -24.03 15.44 -15.20
C GLY A 490 -23.58 14.15 -15.91
N PHE A 491 -22.72 13.34 -15.28
CA PHE A 491 -22.31 12.05 -15.85
C PHE A 491 -23.47 11.04 -15.82
N ALA A 492 -24.20 10.98 -14.72
CA ALA A 492 -25.33 10.08 -14.58
C ALA A 492 -26.48 10.47 -15.51
N ILE A 493 -26.76 11.77 -15.66
CA ILE A 493 -27.76 12.30 -16.60
C ILE A 493 -27.39 11.92 -18.04
N ALA A 494 -26.15 12.17 -18.46
CA ALA A 494 -25.72 11.82 -19.81
C ALA A 494 -25.83 10.32 -20.10
N GLY A 495 -25.43 9.47 -19.15
CA GLY A 495 -25.57 8.02 -19.28
C GLY A 495 -27.03 7.55 -19.29
N TYR A 496 -27.89 8.16 -18.47
CA TYR A 496 -29.33 7.89 -18.44
C TYR A 496 -29.99 8.21 -19.79
N ILE A 497 -29.66 9.38 -20.36
CA ILE A 497 -30.14 9.75 -21.69
C ILE A 497 -29.61 8.76 -22.74
N ALA A 498 -28.30 8.45 -22.70
CA ALA A 498 -27.69 7.52 -23.66
C ALA A 498 -28.30 6.11 -23.60
N SER A 499 -28.68 5.61 -22.41
CA SER A 499 -29.27 4.28 -22.27
C SER A 499 -30.75 4.21 -22.65
N HIS A 500 -31.52 5.28 -22.44
CA HIS A 500 -32.98 5.28 -22.61
C HIS A 500 -33.46 5.94 -23.91
N ALA A 501 -32.70 6.88 -24.49
CA ALA A 501 -33.14 7.65 -25.66
C ALA A 501 -33.53 6.76 -26.86
N THR A 502 -32.84 5.62 -27.04
CA THR A 502 -33.14 4.69 -28.13
C THR A 502 -34.49 3.98 -27.97
N TYR A 503 -34.95 3.76 -26.74
CA TYR A 503 -36.14 2.95 -26.44
C TYR A 503 -37.33 3.78 -25.94
N SER A 504 -37.08 4.92 -25.30
CA SER A 504 -38.09 5.78 -24.67
C SER A 504 -37.69 7.26 -24.74
N PRO A 505 -37.72 7.89 -25.94
CA PRO A 505 -37.33 9.28 -26.13
C PRO A 505 -38.10 10.29 -25.27
N SER A 506 -39.40 10.09 -25.09
CA SER A 506 -40.26 10.97 -24.28
C SER A 506 -39.91 10.97 -22.80
N GLN A 507 -39.26 9.90 -22.31
CA GLN A 507 -38.84 9.79 -20.92
C GLN A 507 -37.63 10.68 -20.60
N VAL A 508 -36.76 10.89 -21.60
CA VAL A 508 -35.48 11.60 -21.43
C VAL A 508 -35.54 13.07 -21.84
N GLU A 509 -36.58 13.46 -22.59
CA GLU A 509 -36.78 14.81 -23.15
C GLU A 509 -36.62 15.95 -22.11
N PRO A 510 -37.19 15.86 -20.88
CA PRO A 510 -37.04 16.92 -19.88
C PRO A 510 -35.60 17.11 -19.37
N GLU A 511 -34.73 16.10 -19.55
CA GLU A 511 -33.35 16.13 -19.06
C GLU A 511 -32.33 16.52 -20.13
N VAL A 512 -32.73 16.59 -21.41
CA VAL A 512 -31.83 16.94 -22.52
C VAL A 512 -31.21 18.32 -22.32
N GLU A 513 -31.97 19.29 -21.82
CA GLU A 513 -31.49 20.65 -21.54
C GLU A 513 -30.43 20.71 -20.44
N ARG A 514 -30.31 19.65 -19.62
CA ARG A 514 -29.34 19.53 -18.53
C ARG A 514 -27.99 18.99 -19.00
N LEU A 515 -27.88 18.54 -20.25
CA LEU A 515 -26.62 18.07 -20.82
C LEU A 515 -25.62 19.22 -20.93
N THR A 516 -24.33 18.88 -20.82
CA THR A 516 -23.27 19.85 -21.07
C THR A 516 -23.28 20.23 -22.56
N PRO A 517 -23.38 21.52 -22.92
CA PRO A 517 -23.37 21.94 -24.31
C PRO A 517 -22.10 21.50 -25.05
N VAL A 518 -22.24 21.12 -26.32
CA VAL A 518 -21.12 20.64 -27.16
C VAL A 518 -19.98 21.66 -27.21
N SER A 519 -20.30 22.95 -27.33
CA SER A 519 -19.32 24.04 -27.35
C SER A 519 -18.41 24.06 -26.12
N ARG A 520 -18.92 23.68 -24.95
CA ARG A 520 -18.14 23.57 -23.71
C ARG A 520 -17.29 22.30 -23.69
N LEU A 521 -17.80 21.19 -24.23
CA LEU A 521 -17.04 19.93 -24.32
C LEU A 521 -15.86 20.02 -25.28
N THR A 522 -15.96 20.88 -26.30
CA THR A 522 -14.92 21.05 -27.33
C THR A 522 -14.04 22.28 -27.11
N ALA A 523 -14.24 23.05 -26.03
CA ALA A 523 -13.57 24.33 -25.82
C ALA A 523 -12.03 24.21 -25.73
N ASP A 524 -11.54 23.10 -25.17
CA ASP A 524 -10.11 22.85 -24.97
C ASP A 524 -9.45 22.11 -26.16
N ILE A 525 -10.18 21.83 -27.24
CA ILE A 525 -9.67 21.09 -28.40
C ILE A 525 -9.00 22.05 -29.36
N ASP A 526 -7.67 22.00 -29.44
CA ASP A 526 -6.89 22.69 -30.46
C ASP A 526 -6.92 21.91 -31.78
N VAL A 527 -7.81 22.32 -32.68
CA VAL A 527 -7.99 21.71 -34.01
C VAL A 527 -6.71 21.83 -34.86
N ALA A 528 -6.00 22.96 -34.78
CA ALA A 528 -4.79 23.18 -35.57
C ALA A 528 -3.65 22.26 -35.11
N ALA A 529 -3.51 22.05 -33.80
CA ALA A 529 -2.55 21.08 -33.26
C ALA A 529 -2.87 19.64 -33.68
N LEU A 530 -4.15 19.26 -33.73
CA LEU A 530 -4.57 17.93 -34.18
C LEU A 530 -4.28 17.71 -35.68
N GLU A 531 -4.56 18.71 -36.52
CA GLU A 531 -4.24 18.66 -37.95
C GLU A 531 -2.71 18.55 -38.17
N ALA A 532 -1.92 19.32 -37.42
CA ALA A 532 -0.46 19.27 -37.47
C ALA A 532 0.11 17.92 -36.98
N ALA A 533 -0.53 17.26 -36.03
CA ALA A 533 -0.13 15.95 -35.53
C ALA A 533 -0.33 14.82 -36.57
N GLY A 534 -1.21 15.02 -37.55
CA GLY A 534 -1.46 14.08 -38.64
C GLY A 534 -2.15 12.78 -38.18
N ILE A 535 -2.31 11.84 -39.12
CA ILE A 535 -2.96 10.54 -38.85
C ILE A 535 -1.92 9.57 -38.27
N PRO A 536 -2.17 8.96 -37.09
CA PRO A 536 -1.29 7.92 -36.55
C PRO A 536 -1.18 6.75 -37.53
N GLN A 537 -0.01 6.61 -38.15
CA GLN A 537 0.31 5.44 -38.97
C GLN A 537 0.45 4.23 -38.03
N ILE A 538 -0.42 3.23 -38.20
CA ILE A 538 -0.26 1.95 -37.50
C ILE A 538 1.08 1.36 -37.96
N VAL A 539 2.09 1.40 -37.11
CA VAL A 539 3.32 0.66 -37.33
C VAL A 539 2.95 -0.81 -37.20
N THR A 540 2.60 -1.46 -38.32
CA THR A 540 2.54 -2.90 -38.36
C THR A 540 3.93 -3.38 -38.00
N ALA A 541 4.04 -4.06 -36.85
CA ALA A 541 5.28 -4.67 -36.42
C ALA A 541 5.62 -5.79 -37.42
N ALA A 542 6.23 -5.40 -38.53
CA ALA A 542 6.92 -6.32 -39.42
C ALA A 542 8.07 -6.93 -38.62
N THR A 543 7.85 -8.14 -38.13
CA THR A 543 8.85 -9.22 -37.98
C THR A 543 10.32 -8.78 -38.03
N THR A 544 10.78 -8.06 -37.00
CA THR A 544 12.21 -7.98 -36.70
C THR A 544 12.59 -9.14 -35.78
N THR A 545 12.49 -10.37 -36.28
CA THR A 545 13.34 -11.46 -35.80
C THR A 545 14.70 -11.34 -36.47
N ALA A 546 15.43 -10.27 -36.13
CA ALA A 546 16.88 -10.22 -36.29
C ALA A 546 17.47 -10.29 -34.89
N SER A 547 17.93 -11.49 -34.55
CA SER A 547 18.60 -11.85 -33.30
C SER A 547 19.85 -10.97 -33.06
N ARG A 548 19.67 -9.81 -32.43
CA ARG A 548 20.78 -9.05 -31.86
C ARG A 548 21.19 -9.70 -30.53
N LYS A 549 22.24 -10.51 -30.60
CA LYS A 549 23.08 -10.83 -29.44
C LYS A 549 23.59 -9.51 -28.82
N ARG A 550 23.47 -9.43 -27.50
CA ARG A 550 23.97 -8.39 -26.60
C ARG A 550 25.41 -7.99 -26.94
N GLY A 551 25.65 -6.69 -27.14
CA GLY A 551 26.96 -6.08 -27.03
C GLY A 551 27.14 -5.52 -25.62
N LEU A 552 28.23 -5.90 -24.96
CA LEU A 552 28.78 -5.19 -23.81
C LEU A 552 29.79 -4.17 -24.33
N ASP A 553 29.74 -2.95 -23.81
CA ASP A 553 30.67 -1.88 -24.09
C ASP A 553 32.10 -2.21 -23.65
N GLY A 554 33.06 -1.79 -24.47
CA GLY A 554 34.49 -1.82 -24.15
C GLY A 554 35.37 -1.45 -25.34
N LYS A 555 35.53 -0.13 -25.56
CA LYS A 555 36.64 0.58 -26.25
C LYS A 555 37.20 -0.02 -27.56
N ASP A 556 37.02 0.70 -28.67
CA ASP A 556 38.13 1.38 -29.39
C ASP A 556 37.68 2.08 -30.68
N LYS A 557 38.44 3.10 -31.05
CA LYS A 557 38.26 4.12 -32.12
C LYS A 557 37.78 3.56 -33.48
N PRO A 558 37.06 4.36 -34.30
CA PRO A 558 36.55 3.88 -35.58
C PRO A 558 37.69 3.71 -36.59
N ALA A 559 37.95 2.46 -37.01
CA ALA A 559 38.85 2.16 -38.11
C ALA A 559 38.18 2.48 -39.46
N ILE A 560 38.88 3.24 -40.29
CA ILE A 560 38.52 3.54 -41.68
C ILE A 560 38.40 2.24 -42.47
N LYS A 561 37.21 1.95 -43.00
CA LYS A 561 36.97 0.75 -43.84
C LYS A 561 37.65 0.92 -45.20
N ARG A 562 38.71 0.15 -45.45
CA ARG A 562 39.28 -0.05 -46.79
C ARG A 562 38.25 -0.74 -47.70
N VAL A 563 38.00 -0.14 -48.88
CA VAL A 563 37.25 -0.77 -49.98
C VAL A 563 38.01 -2.03 -50.41
N ARG A 564 37.32 -3.19 -50.42
CA ARG A 564 37.89 -4.46 -50.88
C ARG A 564 37.93 -4.47 -52.41
N LYS A 565 39.09 -4.79 -53.00
CA LYS A 565 39.25 -5.03 -54.44
C LYS A 565 38.40 -6.24 -54.89
N SER A 566 37.88 -6.19 -56.12
CA SER A 566 37.04 -7.23 -56.71
C SER A 566 37.77 -8.57 -56.77
N LYS A 567 37.05 -9.67 -56.49
CA LYS A 567 37.58 -11.04 -56.57
C LYS A 567 37.53 -11.53 -58.01
N LEU A 568 38.53 -11.17 -58.81
CA LEU A 568 38.87 -11.94 -60.02
C LEU A 568 39.83 -13.08 -59.63
N PRO A 569 39.66 -14.32 -60.14
CA PRO A 569 40.63 -15.39 -59.95
C PRO A 569 41.99 -15.01 -60.57
N LYS A 570 43.08 -15.50 -59.98
CA LYS A 570 44.46 -15.14 -60.36
C LYS A 570 44.87 -15.55 -61.78
N ASP A 571 44.15 -16.47 -62.41
CA ASP A 571 44.48 -17.05 -63.72
C ASP A 571 43.36 -16.85 -64.76
N LEU A 572 42.83 -15.62 -64.87
CA LEU A 572 41.82 -15.29 -65.89
C LEU A 572 42.50 -15.04 -67.25
N ASP A 573 42.39 -15.98 -68.17
CA ASP A 573 42.67 -15.78 -69.60
C ASP A 573 41.52 -14.95 -70.21
N PRO A 574 41.73 -13.69 -70.63
CA PRO A 574 40.68 -12.79 -71.15
C PRO A 574 40.03 -13.30 -72.45
N SER A 575 40.65 -14.28 -73.10
CA SER A 575 40.30 -14.79 -74.43
C SER A 575 39.31 -15.95 -74.40
N LYS A 576 39.00 -16.49 -73.20
CA LYS A 576 38.07 -17.61 -73.03
C LYS A 576 36.78 -17.11 -72.37
N PRO A 577 35.60 -17.39 -72.95
CA PRO A 577 34.34 -17.03 -72.31
C PRO A 577 34.20 -17.78 -70.97
N PRO A 578 33.73 -17.12 -69.90
CA PRO A 578 33.50 -17.77 -68.61
C PRO A 578 32.47 -18.90 -68.74
N ASP A 579 32.65 -19.96 -67.95
CA ASP A 579 31.78 -21.15 -67.96
C ASP A 579 30.29 -20.77 -67.92
N PRO A 580 29.50 -21.13 -68.96
CA PRO A 580 28.10 -20.75 -69.07
C PRO A 580 27.22 -21.34 -67.95
N GLU A 581 27.69 -22.36 -67.22
CA GLU A 581 26.96 -22.97 -66.09
C GLU A 581 27.37 -22.38 -64.73
N ARG A 582 28.18 -21.30 -64.71
CA ARG A 582 28.68 -20.68 -63.46
C ARG A 582 27.58 -20.09 -62.59
N TRP A 583 26.47 -19.66 -63.18
CA TRP A 583 25.31 -19.12 -62.45
C TRP A 583 24.45 -20.23 -61.83
N LEU A 584 24.59 -21.47 -62.28
CA LEU A 584 23.88 -22.60 -61.70
C LEU A 584 24.50 -23.02 -60.35
N PRO A 585 23.69 -23.51 -59.39
CA PRO A 585 24.19 -24.14 -58.19
C PRO A 585 25.22 -25.22 -58.53
N LEU A 586 26.29 -25.34 -57.74
CA LEU A 586 27.43 -26.22 -58.06
C LEU A 586 27.03 -27.69 -58.30
N ARG A 587 25.88 -28.13 -57.81
CA ARG A 587 25.34 -29.49 -57.97
C ARG A 587 24.71 -29.76 -59.34
N ASP A 588 24.28 -28.70 -60.03
CA ASP A 588 23.56 -28.78 -61.30
C ASP A 588 24.46 -28.44 -62.49
N ARG A 589 25.76 -28.26 -62.24
CA ARG A 589 26.77 -28.08 -63.27
C ARG A 589 27.20 -29.43 -63.82
N SER A 590 27.36 -29.52 -65.13
CA SER A 590 27.91 -30.66 -65.87
C SER A 590 29.22 -31.20 -65.31
N ASN A 591 30.05 -30.32 -64.71
CA ASN A 591 31.33 -30.67 -64.08
C ASN A 591 31.21 -31.21 -62.63
N TYR A 592 30.00 -31.30 -62.07
CA TYR A 592 29.78 -31.76 -60.71
C TYR A 592 29.98 -33.27 -60.56
N ARG A 593 30.92 -33.67 -59.69
CA ARG A 593 31.09 -35.07 -59.29
C ARG A 593 30.77 -35.23 -57.80
N PRO A 594 29.70 -35.95 -57.41
CA PRO A 594 29.39 -36.18 -56.00
C PRO A 594 30.51 -37.00 -55.33
N LYS A 595 31.10 -36.43 -54.27
CA LYS A 595 32.15 -37.10 -53.49
C LYS A 595 31.53 -37.93 -52.34
N GLY A 596 32.02 -39.16 -52.16
CA GLY A 596 31.65 -40.07 -51.07
C GLY A 596 30.52 -41.06 -51.40
N LYS A 597 30.52 -42.23 -50.71
CA LYS A 597 29.56 -43.34 -50.92
C LYS A 597 28.10 -42.90 -50.81
N LYS A 598 27.76 -42.06 -49.82
CA LYS A 598 26.40 -41.50 -49.62
C LYS A 598 25.99 -40.50 -50.71
N GLY A 599 26.95 -39.80 -51.34
CA GLY A 599 26.68 -38.84 -52.41
C GLY A 599 26.38 -39.50 -53.75
N LYS A 600 27.09 -40.59 -54.09
CA LYS A 600 26.82 -41.39 -55.30
C LYS A 600 25.46 -42.10 -55.24
N GLN A 601 25.08 -42.63 -54.08
CA GLN A 601 23.81 -43.35 -53.92
C GLN A 601 22.58 -42.43 -54.02
N LYS A 602 22.71 -41.17 -53.59
CA LYS A 602 21.63 -40.17 -53.68
C LYS A 602 21.48 -39.58 -55.10
N GLY A 603 22.56 -39.55 -55.88
CA GLY A 603 22.53 -39.15 -57.30
C GLY A 603 21.89 -40.19 -58.21
N ALA A 604 22.06 -41.49 -57.92
CA ALA A 604 21.44 -42.58 -58.68
C ALA A 604 19.95 -42.79 -58.36
N ALA A 605 19.48 -42.32 -57.19
CA ALA A 605 18.10 -42.51 -56.73
C ALA A 605 17.10 -41.45 -57.26
N MET A 606 17.54 -40.51 -58.10
CA MET A 606 16.69 -39.41 -58.60
C MET A 606 16.52 -39.38 -60.13
N THR A 607 16.98 -40.39 -60.86
CA THR A 607 16.65 -40.56 -62.28
C THR A 607 15.44 -41.48 -62.42
N GLN A 608 14.25 -40.90 -62.54
CA GLN A 608 13.02 -41.61 -62.88
C GLN A 608 12.97 -41.77 -64.41
N GLY A 609 13.43 -42.91 -64.92
CA GLY A 609 13.38 -43.26 -66.36
C GLY A 609 14.09 -44.59 -66.61
N GLY A 610 13.33 -45.61 -66.98
CA GLY A 610 13.78 -47.01 -67.02
C GLY A 610 14.78 -47.34 -68.14
N VAL A 611 15.62 -48.34 -67.87
CA VAL A 611 16.25 -49.18 -68.90
C VAL A 611 16.03 -50.63 -68.48
N SER A 612 15.29 -51.33 -69.33
CA SER A 612 15.06 -52.78 -69.30
C SER A 612 16.30 -53.53 -69.80
N ASP A 613 16.72 -54.48 -68.97
CA ASP A 613 17.30 -55.81 -69.20
C ASP A 613 18.17 -56.10 -70.44
N LYS A 614 19.40 -56.58 -70.18
CA LYS A 614 19.99 -57.76 -70.84
C LYS A 614 21.13 -58.33 -69.97
N GLY A 615 20.79 -59.41 -69.24
CA GLY A 615 21.55 -60.66 -69.14
C GLY A 615 22.95 -60.67 -68.50
N SER A 616 23.06 -61.30 -67.33
CA SER A 616 23.73 -62.61 -67.17
C SER A 616 23.83 -63.02 -65.69
N GLU A 617 23.09 -64.06 -65.35
CA GLU A 617 23.48 -65.21 -64.51
C GLU A 617 24.05 -65.01 -63.08
N SER A 618 23.22 -65.47 -62.13
CA SER A 618 23.51 -66.61 -61.22
C SER A 618 23.69 -66.37 -59.71
N LEU A 619 22.76 -67.02 -58.99
CA LEU A 619 22.90 -67.80 -57.75
C LEU A 619 22.73 -67.12 -56.37
N ASN A 620 21.58 -67.46 -55.76
CA ASN A 620 21.38 -68.11 -54.43
C ASN A 620 21.79 -67.32 -53.16
N THR A 621 21.06 -67.30 -52.03
CA THR A 621 19.88 -68.05 -51.53
C THR A 621 19.51 -67.46 -50.15
N ALA A 622 18.21 -67.57 -49.79
CA ALA A 622 17.63 -67.78 -48.44
C ALA A 622 17.84 -66.70 -47.35
N ALA A 623 16.98 -66.46 -46.35
CA ALA A 623 15.60 -66.82 -45.93
C ALA A 623 15.44 -66.07 -44.57
N SER A 624 14.41 -65.24 -44.33
CA SER A 624 13.16 -65.54 -43.56
C SER A 624 13.41 -66.18 -42.19
N ASP A 625 12.77 -65.85 -41.06
CA ASP A 625 11.56 -65.12 -40.68
C ASP A 625 11.73 -64.70 -39.20
N GLY A 626 11.11 -63.61 -38.71
CA GLY A 626 9.85 -63.66 -37.94
C GLY A 626 10.14 -63.82 -36.43
N VAL A 627 9.47 -63.22 -35.44
CA VAL A 627 8.14 -62.65 -35.26
C VAL A 627 8.19 -61.68 -34.06
N ILE A 628 7.19 -60.82 -33.96
CA ILE A 628 7.11 -59.57 -33.18
C ILE A 628 6.18 -59.69 -31.94
N LYS A 629 6.53 -58.92 -30.88
CA LYS A 629 5.72 -58.33 -29.77
C LYS A 629 5.35 -59.21 -28.54
N PRO A 630 5.05 -58.61 -27.35
CA PRO A 630 4.69 -57.19 -27.06
C PRO A 630 5.36 -56.52 -25.82
N ALA A 631 4.88 -55.28 -25.56
CA ALA A 631 5.14 -54.31 -24.47
C ALA A 631 4.88 -54.85 -23.03
N SER A 632 5.08 -54.20 -21.86
CA SER A 632 5.18 -52.79 -21.39
C SER A 632 5.59 -52.77 -19.89
N SER A 633 6.00 -51.59 -19.36
CA SER A 633 6.05 -51.12 -17.94
C SER A 633 6.91 -51.95 -16.94
N GLY A 634 7.85 -51.45 -16.13
CA GLY A 634 8.05 -50.23 -15.34
C GLY A 634 8.45 -50.71 -13.93
N VAL A 635 9.61 -50.37 -13.33
CA VAL A 635 9.77 -49.42 -12.18
C VAL A 635 11.12 -49.72 -11.46
N VAL A 636 11.88 -48.65 -11.16
CA VAL A 636 12.86 -48.39 -10.06
C VAL A 636 14.11 -49.28 -9.85
N SER A 637 15.31 -48.67 -9.95
CA SER A 637 16.16 -48.36 -8.78
C SER A 637 17.47 -47.67 -9.18
N SER A 638 17.99 -46.91 -8.22
CA SER A 638 19.11 -45.98 -8.26
C SER A 638 20.49 -46.66 -8.16
N SER A 639 21.54 -46.07 -8.76
CA SER A 639 22.82 -45.83 -8.05
C SER A 639 23.91 -45.11 -8.88
N LYS A 640 24.41 -44.03 -8.27
CA LYS A 640 25.80 -43.56 -8.12
C LYS A 640 26.75 -43.44 -9.32
N THR A 641 26.97 -42.18 -9.67
CA THR A 641 28.24 -41.59 -10.13
C THR A 641 29.36 -41.67 -9.08
N LYS A 642 30.59 -42.00 -9.54
CA LYS A 642 31.86 -41.70 -8.85
C LYS A 642 32.74 -40.92 -9.83
N ASN A 643 33.09 -39.68 -9.49
CA ASN A 643 34.25 -39.02 -10.10
C ASN A 643 35.10 -38.33 -9.02
N LYS A 644 36.40 -38.54 -9.13
CA LYS A 644 37.48 -38.16 -8.20
C LYS A 644 38.26 -37.01 -8.85
N LYS A 645 38.59 -35.95 -8.09
CA LYS A 645 39.88 -35.22 -8.02
C LYS A 645 39.62 -33.81 -7.44
N LYS A 646 40.00 -33.54 -6.18
CA LYS A 646 41.31 -33.12 -5.63
C LYS A 646 41.80 -31.75 -6.12
N ALA A 647 41.78 -30.81 -5.17
CA ALA A 647 42.44 -29.51 -5.19
C ALA A 647 43.94 -29.61 -4.84
N LYS A 648 44.72 -28.64 -5.31
CA LYS A 648 45.86 -27.99 -4.62
C LYS A 648 46.44 -26.89 -5.53
N LYS A 649 46.15 -25.61 -5.26
CA LYS A 649 47.03 -24.66 -4.56
C LYS A 649 46.28 -23.35 -4.35
#